data_AF-A0A2V5PFH2-F1
#
_entry.id   AF-A0A2V5PFH2-F1
#
_cell.length_a   1.000
_cell.length_b   1.000
_cell.length_c   1.000
_cell.angle_alpha   90.00
_cell.angle_beta   90.00
_cell.angle_gamma   90.00
#
_symmetry.space_group_name_H-M   'P 1'
#
loop_
_entity.id
_entity.type
_entity.pdbx_description
1 polymer ?
#
loop_
_entity_poly.entity_id
_entity_poly.type
_entity_poly.pdbx_seq_one_letter_code
_entity_poly.pdbx_strand_id
1 'polypeptide(L)'
;MANKVFDWLMPRLAGHLLFLPTLLAAGVLLLCKGGRRGRVFVLCLALAIGVADGVVTNTIKKLVARPRPCIALADARVLIGCSDSGSMPSAHAANWFAATMVGFVFYRRSWRGMLPAAATIAFSRVYNGVHYPSDVVAGAMVGAGSAVAVVWWANALWGLIGRKWFPLWWQRLPSLVEGRETRKPTPDTSATGQATLDAHWLRLGYVLIVALLLFRLGYLASGAIQLSKDEAYQWLWSKHLALSYYSKPPGIALIQFGGTSLWGDTQFGVRFFSPVFAALLSFVLLRFLARETGARLGFLVLLIVNCVPLLGVGAILMTIDPPLVLCWTLAMIAGWRAVQPAGTTKHWLLAGVATGLGFLSKYSALYLLVCWALFFVLWPPARVQLKRPGPYLALLIVALSTLPVILWNSQHGWITVQHVSENAALGGTWRPTLRYVWEFLGAEAGLLNPVFFAGALWAMAAFWPRRQQNPLWLYLFCLGAPVFLGHLAWSFHSRIQPNWIAPAVLPMFCLMALYWETRWREGVRAVKGWLAAGVVLGLVALVVMHESNLIGKLAGRPLPAGVDPLRRVRAWKQTSAVVAQARQKLLQEGKPTFIIADHYGMSGEFSFYLPEAKASLGTGEPLVCCQTTLEPENQLYFWPEYQYRGRRRGQNAIYVTESEPDQPVKGWVWNWLMGREIGYAEVPPPTPPPVLIRQEFESVTDLGVHEVKLGDRVFRRVQLFACRNLR
;
A
#
# COMPACT_ATOMS: atom_id res chain seq x y z
N MET A 1 46.11 -4.06 11.69
CA MET A 1 46.84 -3.79 10.43
C MET A 1 46.31 -2.49 9.85
N ALA A 2 47.13 -1.44 9.78
CA ALA A 2 46.78 -0.21 9.11
C ALA A 2 47.51 -0.12 7.76
N ASN A 3 46.75 0.05 6.68
CA ASN A 3 47.29 0.13 5.33
C ASN A 3 46.44 1.14 4.55
N LYS A 4 47.07 2.23 4.09
CA LYS A 4 46.38 3.35 3.43
C LYS A 4 45.52 2.93 2.23
N VAL A 5 45.96 1.91 1.48
CA VAL A 5 45.21 1.38 0.33
C VAL A 5 43.98 0.61 0.81
N PHE A 6 44.14 -0.30 1.77
CA PHE A 6 43.01 -1.08 2.30
C PHE A 6 42.04 -0.23 3.12
N ASP A 7 42.53 0.80 3.80
CA ASP A 7 41.69 1.74 4.55
C ASP A 7 40.80 2.55 3.62
N TRP A 8 41.25 2.80 2.39
CA TRP A 8 40.43 3.43 1.35
C TRP A 8 39.52 2.42 0.63
N LEU A 9 40.01 1.21 0.36
CA LEU A 9 39.33 0.21 -0.47
C LEU A 9 38.27 -0.60 0.27
N MET A 10 38.56 -1.09 1.48
CA MET A 10 37.71 -2.03 2.22
C MET A 10 36.36 -1.42 2.63
N PRO A 11 36.25 -0.13 3.04
CA PRO A 11 34.95 0.51 3.26
C PRO A 11 34.08 0.58 2.00
N ARG A 12 34.69 0.79 0.82
CA ARG A 12 33.97 0.89 -0.47
C ARG A 12 33.50 -0.47 -0.97
N LEU A 13 34.34 -1.51 -0.81
CA LEU A 13 33.96 -2.90 -1.12
C LEU A 13 32.86 -3.42 -0.18
N ALA A 14 32.86 -2.96 1.07
CA ALA A 14 31.79 -3.26 2.02
C ALA A 14 30.50 -2.43 1.79
N GLY A 15 30.59 -1.34 1.01
CA GLY A 15 29.51 -0.41 0.73
C GLY A 15 28.62 -0.84 -0.44
N HIS A 16 27.33 -0.49 -0.39
CA HIS A 16 26.34 -0.87 -1.41
C HIS A 16 26.36 0.01 -2.67
N LEU A 17 27.01 1.18 -2.63
CA LEU A 17 26.85 2.23 -3.66
C LEU A 17 27.28 1.81 -5.07
N LEU A 18 28.33 1.01 -5.23
CA LEU A 18 28.84 0.60 -6.56
C LEU A 18 28.29 -0.76 -7.03
N PHE A 19 28.07 -1.69 -6.10
CA PHE A 19 27.72 -3.08 -6.41
C PHE A 19 26.22 -3.31 -6.59
N LEU A 20 25.38 -2.62 -5.81
CA LEU A 20 23.94 -2.88 -5.87
C LEU A 20 23.31 -2.43 -7.21
N PRO A 21 23.60 -1.23 -7.76
CA PRO A 21 23.06 -0.82 -9.05
C PRO A 21 23.54 -1.70 -10.21
N THR A 22 24.80 -2.13 -10.19
CA THR A 22 25.39 -2.99 -11.22
C THR A 22 24.81 -4.41 -11.18
N LEU A 23 24.62 -4.98 -9.99
CA LEU A 23 23.95 -6.27 -9.81
C LEU A 23 22.47 -6.22 -10.22
N LEU A 24 21.77 -5.12 -9.91
CA LEU A 24 20.40 -4.90 -10.36
C LEU A 24 20.32 -4.78 -11.88
N ALA A 25 21.22 -4.01 -12.51
CA ALA A 25 21.30 -3.89 -13.96
C ALA A 25 21.59 -5.26 -14.63
N ALA A 26 22.52 -6.04 -14.07
CA ALA A 26 22.82 -7.39 -14.53
C ALA A 26 21.61 -8.33 -14.37
N GLY A 27 20.88 -8.24 -13.25
CA GLY A 27 19.64 -8.97 -13.03
C GLY A 27 18.56 -8.62 -14.06
N VAL A 28 18.36 -7.34 -14.34
CA VAL A 28 17.43 -6.86 -15.38
C VAL A 28 17.86 -7.35 -16.76
N LEU A 29 19.15 -7.28 -17.10
CA LEU A 29 19.70 -7.84 -18.34
C LEU A 29 19.43 -9.34 -18.46
N LEU A 30 19.61 -10.12 -17.40
CA LEU A 30 19.32 -11.56 -17.38
C LEU A 30 17.82 -11.86 -17.49
N LEU A 31 16.95 -11.04 -16.89
CA LEU A 31 15.50 -11.17 -17.04
C LEU A 31 15.05 -10.89 -18.49
N CYS A 32 15.63 -9.87 -19.11
CA CYS A 32 15.31 -9.42 -20.46
C CYS A 32 15.91 -10.31 -21.56
N LYS A 33 17.22 -10.61 -21.47
CA LYS A 33 18.01 -11.28 -22.51
C LYS A 33 18.49 -12.69 -22.14
N GLY A 34 18.49 -13.07 -20.86
CA GLY A 34 19.01 -14.36 -20.40
C GLY A 34 18.14 -15.59 -20.69
N GLY A 35 17.09 -15.45 -21.52
CA GLY A 35 16.17 -16.55 -21.82
C GLY A 35 15.44 -17.08 -20.58
N ARG A 36 15.01 -18.34 -20.60
CA ARG A 36 14.35 -18.96 -19.45
C ARG A 36 15.33 -19.23 -18.31
N ARG A 37 16.50 -19.77 -18.64
CA ARG A 37 17.55 -20.10 -17.65
C ARG A 37 18.00 -18.87 -16.86
N GLY A 38 18.20 -17.73 -17.52
CA GLY A 38 18.53 -16.46 -16.86
C GLY A 38 17.42 -15.96 -15.94
N ARG A 39 16.15 -16.07 -16.35
CA ARG A 39 15.01 -15.68 -15.50
C ARG A 39 14.89 -16.57 -14.26
N VAL A 40 15.00 -17.88 -14.43
CA VAL A 40 14.97 -18.83 -13.30
C VAL A 40 16.15 -18.61 -12.36
N PHE A 41 17.35 -18.33 -12.90
CA PHE A 41 18.50 -17.95 -12.11
C PHE A 41 18.22 -16.71 -11.25
N VAL A 42 17.70 -15.63 -11.83
CA VAL A 42 17.40 -14.40 -11.07
C VAL A 42 16.34 -14.64 -9.99
N LEU A 43 15.30 -15.43 -10.29
CA LEU A 43 14.27 -15.79 -9.31
C LEU A 43 14.82 -16.64 -8.16
N CYS A 44 15.63 -17.66 -8.46
CA CYS A 44 16.27 -18.49 -7.45
C CYS A 44 17.28 -17.69 -6.61
N LEU A 45 18.01 -16.76 -7.24
CA LEU A 45 18.95 -15.87 -6.56
C LEU A 45 18.23 -14.96 -5.58
N ALA A 46 17.15 -14.31 -6.01
CA ALA A 46 16.34 -13.45 -5.16
C ALA A 46 15.74 -14.23 -3.98
N LEU A 47 15.20 -15.44 -4.24
CA LEU A 47 14.65 -16.31 -3.20
C LEU A 47 15.74 -16.78 -2.22
N ALA A 48 16.90 -17.20 -2.71
CA ALA A 48 18.01 -17.66 -1.89
C ALA A 48 18.55 -16.57 -0.96
N ILE A 49 18.75 -15.35 -1.48
CA ILE A 49 19.16 -14.18 -0.68
C ILE A 49 18.07 -13.83 0.34
N GLY A 50 16.81 -13.81 -0.07
CA GLY A 50 15.69 -13.51 0.83
C GLY A 50 15.57 -14.49 2.01
N VAL A 51 15.76 -15.78 1.76
CA VAL A 51 15.78 -16.82 2.81
C VAL A 51 17.03 -16.71 3.66
N ALA A 52 18.22 -16.62 3.05
CA ALA A 52 19.49 -16.62 3.77
C ALA A 52 19.63 -15.42 4.71
N ASP A 53 19.34 -14.21 4.24
CA ASP A 53 19.45 -12.97 5.02
C ASP A 53 18.19 -12.72 5.85
N GLY A 54 17.06 -12.63 5.15
CA GLY A 54 15.79 -12.18 5.71
C GLY A 54 15.26 -13.09 6.80
N VAL A 55 15.42 -14.41 6.62
CA VAL A 55 14.90 -15.42 7.54
C VAL A 55 16.02 -16.00 8.40
N VAL A 56 16.99 -16.69 7.82
CA VAL A 56 17.95 -17.50 8.57
C VAL A 56 18.92 -16.63 9.36
N THR A 57 19.62 -15.70 8.70
CA THR A 57 20.61 -14.82 9.34
C THR A 57 19.96 -13.93 10.41
N ASN A 58 18.83 -13.29 10.10
CA ASN A 58 18.12 -12.46 11.06
C ASN A 58 17.61 -13.24 12.29
N THR A 59 17.16 -14.48 12.10
CA THR A 59 16.73 -15.33 13.22
C THR A 59 17.92 -15.71 14.09
N ILE A 60 19.02 -16.19 13.49
CA ILE A 60 20.23 -16.55 14.25
C ILE A 60 20.80 -15.34 14.98
N LYS A 61 20.82 -14.15 14.37
CA LYS A 61 21.27 -12.91 15.03
C LYS A 61 20.48 -12.58 16.29
N LYS A 62 19.16 -12.76 16.26
CA LYS A 62 18.30 -12.52 17.43
C LYS A 62 18.52 -13.57 18.52
N LEU A 63 18.76 -14.83 18.14
CA LEU A 63 18.98 -15.93 19.08
C LEU A 63 20.37 -15.87 19.73
N VAL A 64 21.41 -15.60 18.95
CA VAL A 64 22.79 -15.56 19.42
C VAL A 64 23.11 -14.24 20.11
N ALA A 65 22.51 -13.13 19.64
CA ALA A 65 22.65 -11.78 20.20
C ALA A 65 24.11 -11.33 20.46
N ARG A 66 25.08 -11.87 19.70
CA ARG A 66 26.50 -11.60 19.91
C ARG A 66 26.81 -10.11 19.67
N PRO A 67 27.48 -9.42 20.62
CA PRO A 67 27.90 -8.04 20.41
C PRO A 67 28.92 -7.95 19.27
N ARG A 68 28.97 -6.81 18.58
CA ARG A 68 29.94 -6.58 17.49
C ARG A 68 31.33 -6.25 18.04
N PRO A 69 32.40 -6.52 17.28
CA PRO A 69 33.75 -6.12 17.67
C PRO A 69 33.84 -4.61 17.97
N CYS A 70 33.18 -3.77 17.17
CA CYS A 70 33.09 -2.32 17.36
C CYS A 70 32.43 -1.85 18.67
N ILE A 71 31.77 -2.75 19.42
CA ILE A 71 31.16 -2.46 20.72
C ILE A 71 31.93 -3.17 21.84
N ALA A 72 32.33 -4.42 21.59
CA ALA A 72 32.92 -5.28 22.62
C ALA A 72 34.44 -5.12 22.80
N LEU A 73 35.16 -4.63 21.79
CA LEU A 73 36.61 -4.47 21.85
C LEU A 73 36.98 -2.99 21.82
N ALA A 74 37.64 -2.51 22.88
CA ALA A 74 38.10 -1.12 23.00
C ALA A 74 39.07 -0.74 21.86
N ASP A 75 39.90 -1.68 21.43
CA ASP A 75 40.92 -1.47 20.39
C ASP A 75 40.44 -1.85 18.97
N ALA A 76 39.12 -2.05 18.77
CA ALA A 76 38.60 -2.34 17.45
C ALA A 76 38.80 -1.15 16.51
N ARG A 77 39.53 -1.39 15.42
CA ARG A 77 39.70 -0.40 14.36
C ARG A 77 38.47 -0.36 13.45
N VAL A 78 37.61 0.62 13.69
CA VAL A 78 36.33 0.78 12.97
C VAL A 78 36.48 1.79 11.84
N LEU A 79 36.29 1.33 10.60
CA LEU A 79 36.42 2.17 9.39
C LEU A 79 35.07 2.55 8.76
N ILE A 80 33.98 1.98 9.25
CA ILE A 80 32.59 2.24 8.82
C ILE A 80 31.66 2.25 10.03
N GLY A 81 30.47 2.85 9.92
CA GLY A 81 29.49 2.86 11.01
C GLY A 81 29.17 1.47 11.58
N CYS A 82 29.08 1.38 12.91
CA CYS A 82 28.69 0.18 13.64
C CYS A 82 27.15 0.08 13.71
N SER A 83 26.59 -1.12 13.57
CA SER A 83 25.14 -1.35 13.62
C SER A 83 24.73 -1.91 14.97
N ASP A 84 23.55 -1.53 15.45
CA ASP A 84 22.98 -2.04 16.71
C ASP A 84 22.48 -3.50 16.63
N SER A 85 22.56 -4.13 15.46
CA SER A 85 22.19 -5.55 15.27
C SER A 85 23.31 -6.50 15.67
N GLY A 86 22.94 -7.72 16.11
CA GLY A 86 23.89 -8.79 16.44
C GLY A 86 24.90 -9.10 15.33
N SER A 87 26.12 -9.50 15.73
CA SER A 87 27.27 -9.69 14.84
C SER A 87 27.26 -11.02 14.08
N MET A 88 26.76 -12.10 14.68
CA MET A 88 26.81 -13.44 14.10
C MET A 88 25.43 -13.91 13.58
N PRO A 89 25.33 -14.43 12.34
CA PRO A 89 26.34 -14.46 11.28
C PRO A 89 26.38 -13.15 10.47
N SER A 90 27.42 -12.97 9.65
CA SER A 90 27.55 -11.81 8.76
C SER A 90 26.58 -11.91 7.57
N ALA A 91 25.62 -10.96 7.49
CA ALA A 91 24.64 -10.88 6.40
C ALA A 91 25.28 -10.63 5.02
N HIS A 92 26.30 -9.75 4.95
CA HIS A 92 27.05 -9.51 3.71
C HIS A 92 27.73 -10.79 3.22
N ALA A 93 28.36 -11.55 4.11
CA ALA A 93 28.95 -12.84 3.76
C ALA A 93 27.86 -13.82 3.29
N ALA A 94 26.76 -13.96 4.04
CA ALA A 94 25.64 -14.83 3.66
C ALA A 94 25.10 -14.52 2.25
N ASN A 95 24.87 -13.25 1.92
CA ASN A 95 24.34 -12.83 0.62
C ASN A 95 25.29 -13.15 -0.54
N TRP A 96 26.58 -12.85 -0.38
CA TRP A 96 27.57 -13.08 -1.43
C TRP A 96 27.87 -14.55 -1.66
N PHE A 97 27.93 -15.35 -0.59
CA PHE A 97 28.11 -16.80 -0.71
C PHE A 97 26.85 -17.51 -1.21
N ALA A 98 25.65 -17.04 -0.85
CA ALA A 98 24.40 -17.50 -1.46
C ALA A 98 24.39 -17.22 -2.97
N ALA A 99 24.73 -15.98 -3.37
CA ALA A 99 24.80 -15.60 -4.78
C ALA A 99 25.84 -16.43 -5.55
N THR A 100 27.02 -16.64 -4.97
CA THR A 100 28.09 -17.46 -5.55
C THR A 100 27.62 -18.90 -5.76
N MET A 101 26.90 -19.47 -4.79
CA MET A 101 26.40 -20.83 -4.89
C MET A 101 25.31 -20.98 -5.95
N VAL A 102 24.32 -20.07 -6.00
CA VAL A 102 23.31 -20.07 -7.08
C VAL A 102 23.99 -19.88 -8.44
N GLY A 103 24.95 -18.95 -8.53
CA GLY A 103 25.77 -18.74 -9.72
C GLY A 103 26.49 -20.00 -10.17
N PHE A 104 27.12 -20.73 -9.24
CA PHE A 104 27.83 -21.98 -9.52
C PHE A 104 26.89 -23.07 -10.05
N VAL A 105 25.70 -23.22 -9.46
CA VAL A 105 24.69 -24.21 -9.88
C VAL A 105 24.18 -23.92 -11.28
N PHE A 106 23.85 -22.66 -11.60
CA PHE A 106 23.30 -22.29 -12.91
C PHE A 106 24.37 -22.10 -13.99
N TYR A 107 25.54 -21.59 -13.63
CA TYR A 107 26.63 -21.26 -14.53
C TYR A 107 27.96 -21.72 -13.91
N ARG A 108 28.32 -22.99 -14.10
CA ARG A 108 29.46 -23.65 -13.45
C ARG A 108 30.82 -22.95 -13.60
N ARG A 109 30.99 -22.00 -14.53
CA ARG A 109 32.24 -21.20 -14.64
C ARG A 109 32.24 -19.93 -13.78
N SER A 110 31.09 -19.51 -13.24
CA SER A 110 30.93 -18.26 -12.47
C SER A 110 31.74 -18.22 -11.18
N TRP A 111 32.04 -19.37 -10.55
CA TRP A 111 32.83 -19.43 -9.31
C TRP A 111 34.19 -18.75 -9.45
N ARG A 112 34.80 -18.76 -10.65
CA ARG A 112 36.10 -18.12 -10.92
C ARG A 112 36.08 -16.62 -10.62
N GLY A 113 34.95 -15.95 -10.78
CA GLY A 113 34.80 -14.53 -10.46
C GLY A 113 34.05 -14.29 -9.16
N MET A 114 32.99 -15.05 -8.89
CA MET A 114 32.10 -14.80 -7.75
C MET A 114 32.72 -15.23 -6.42
N LEU A 115 33.48 -16.33 -6.36
CA LEU A 115 34.08 -16.80 -5.12
C LEU A 115 35.19 -15.84 -4.62
N PRO A 116 36.14 -15.37 -5.46
CA PRO A 116 37.08 -14.32 -5.05
C PRO A 116 36.38 -13.03 -4.61
N ALA A 117 35.32 -12.61 -5.30
CA ALA A 117 34.55 -11.42 -4.92
C ALA A 117 33.87 -11.59 -3.55
N ALA A 118 33.21 -12.73 -3.32
CA ALA A 118 32.59 -13.07 -2.05
C ALA A 118 33.62 -13.14 -0.91
N ALA A 119 34.78 -13.76 -1.14
CA ALA A 119 35.88 -13.82 -0.18
C ALA A 119 36.44 -12.44 0.16
N THR A 120 36.60 -11.57 -0.84
CA THR A 120 37.08 -10.19 -0.65
C THR A 120 36.09 -9.38 0.20
N ILE A 121 34.79 -9.52 -0.04
CA ILE A 121 33.76 -8.82 0.72
C ILE A 121 33.63 -9.39 2.13
N ALA A 122 33.73 -10.70 2.29
CA ALA A 122 33.84 -11.36 3.59
C ALA A 122 35.02 -10.79 4.39
N PHE A 123 36.21 -10.72 3.78
CA PHE A 123 37.40 -10.16 4.40
C PHE A 123 37.23 -8.68 4.77
N SER A 124 36.62 -7.87 3.90
CA SER A 124 36.40 -6.44 4.17
C SER A 124 35.55 -6.20 5.42
N ARG A 125 34.61 -7.10 5.76
CA ARG A 125 33.81 -6.99 7.00
C ARG A 125 34.65 -7.20 8.27
N VAL A 126 35.66 -8.08 8.21
CA VAL A 126 36.60 -8.27 9.32
C VAL A 126 37.56 -7.09 9.40
N TYR A 127 38.12 -6.66 8.26
CA TYR A 127 39.07 -5.55 8.19
C TYR A 127 38.48 -4.24 8.72
N ASN A 128 37.20 -3.97 8.43
CA ASN A 128 36.50 -2.76 8.88
C ASN A 128 36.07 -2.80 10.36
N GLY A 129 36.39 -3.87 11.11
CA GLY A 129 36.14 -3.97 12.55
C GLY A 129 34.68 -4.23 12.94
N VAL A 130 33.83 -4.67 12.00
CA VAL A 130 32.37 -4.79 12.22
C VAL A 130 31.89 -6.22 12.44
N HIS A 131 32.74 -7.23 12.19
CA HIS A 131 32.47 -8.66 12.36
C HIS A 131 33.73 -9.44 12.76
N TYR A 132 33.58 -10.49 13.56
CA TYR A 132 34.64 -11.45 13.83
C TYR A 132 34.86 -12.38 12.63
N PRO A 133 36.06 -12.98 12.46
CA PRO A 133 36.29 -14.00 11.42
C PRO A 133 35.27 -15.14 11.46
N SER A 134 34.90 -15.60 12.65
CA SER A 134 33.87 -16.64 12.85
C SER A 134 32.49 -16.22 12.32
N ASP A 135 32.13 -14.93 12.42
CA ASP A 135 30.82 -14.45 11.96
C ASP A 135 30.73 -14.53 10.43
N VAL A 136 31.85 -14.29 9.76
CA VAL A 136 31.98 -14.31 8.30
C VAL A 136 32.01 -15.76 7.78
N VAL A 137 32.72 -16.66 8.46
CA VAL A 137 32.68 -18.10 8.16
C VAL A 137 31.27 -18.66 8.34
N ALA A 138 30.62 -18.35 9.47
CA ALA A 138 29.23 -18.75 9.71
C ALA A 138 28.28 -18.17 8.65
N GLY A 139 28.47 -16.90 8.26
CA GLY A 139 27.71 -16.28 7.18
C GLY A 139 27.90 -17.00 5.85
N ALA A 140 29.15 -17.33 5.48
CA ALA A 140 29.45 -18.06 4.26
C ALA A 140 28.77 -19.45 4.22
N MET A 141 28.85 -20.20 5.32
CA MET A 141 28.21 -21.52 5.45
C MET A 141 26.69 -21.42 5.35
N VAL A 142 26.07 -20.50 6.10
CA VAL A 142 24.62 -20.27 6.09
C VAL A 142 24.16 -19.85 4.70
N GLY A 143 24.84 -18.89 4.06
CA GLY A 143 24.50 -18.41 2.73
C GLY A 143 24.57 -19.50 1.66
N ALA A 144 25.71 -20.19 1.57
CA ALA A 144 25.89 -21.28 0.61
C ALA A 144 24.91 -22.44 0.87
N GLY A 145 24.74 -22.85 2.13
CA GLY A 145 23.80 -23.92 2.52
C GLY A 145 22.35 -23.58 2.19
N SER A 146 21.90 -22.37 2.53
CA SER A 146 20.56 -21.86 2.18
C SER A 146 20.36 -21.82 0.67
N ALA A 147 21.35 -21.40 -0.11
CA ALA A 147 21.25 -21.38 -1.56
C ALA A 147 21.09 -22.78 -2.16
N VAL A 148 21.86 -23.78 -1.70
CA VAL A 148 21.69 -25.17 -2.14
C VAL A 148 20.29 -25.66 -1.79
N ALA A 149 19.87 -25.48 -0.54
CA ALA A 149 18.56 -25.92 -0.07
C ALA A 149 17.42 -25.29 -0.87
N VAL A 150 17.47 -23.97 -1.11
CA VAL A 150 16.45 -23.24 -1.88
C VAL A 150 16.40 -23.71 -3.33
N VAL A 151 17.55 -23.86 -4.01
CA VAL A 151 17.57 -24.28 -5.41
C VAL A 151 17.10 -25.72 -5.57
N TRP A 152 17.54 -26.63 -4.69
CA TRP A 152 17.10 -28.03 -4.69
C TRP A 152 15.61 -28.15 -4.38
N TRP A 153 15.13 -27.45 -3.36
CA TRP A 153 13.72 -27.44 -3.00
C TRP A 153 12.86 -26.85 -4.10
N ALA A 154 13.27 -25.73 -4.71
CA ALA A 154 12.56 -25.13 -5.85
C ALA A 154 12.51 -26.09 -7.05
N ASN A 155 13.61 -26.78 -7.36
CA ASN A 155 13.65 -27.76 -8.46
C ASN A 155 12.77 -28.99 -8.16
N ALA A 156 12.82 -29.52 -6.94
CA ALA A 156 11.98 -30.65 -6.52
C ALA A 156 10.49 -30.28 -6.53
N LEU A 157 10.16 -29.11 -5.98
CA LEU A 157 8.79 -28.57 -5.98
C LEU A 157 8.29 -28.35 -7.40
N TRP A 158 9.13 -27.84 -8.30
CA TRP A 158 8.79 -27.71 -9.72
C TRP A 158 8.61 -29.08 -10.40
N GLY A 159 9.39 -30.09 -10.03
CA GLY A 159 9.19 -31.46 -10.49
C GLY A 159 7.81 -32.01 -10.09
N LEU A 160 7.36 -31.73 -8.87
CA LEU A 160 6.06 -32.20 -8.36
C LEU A 160 4.88 -31.37 -8.92
N ILE A 161 4.92 -30.06 -8.70
CA ILE A 161 3.85 -29.13 -9.06
C ILE A 161 3.85 -28.89 -10.56
N GLY A 162 4.99 -28.71 -11.20
CA GLY A 162 5.08 -28.46 -12.64
C GLY A 162 4.44 -29.57 -13.46
N ARG A 163 4.71 -30.84 -13.12
CA ARG A 163 4.08 -32.01 -13.78
C ARG A 163 2.55 -32.00 -13.67
N LYS A 164 2.02 -31.73 -12.48
CA LYS A 164 0.58 -31.83 -12.19
C LYS A 164 -0.21 -30.59 -12.59
N TRP A 165 0.33 -29.40 -12.30
CA TRP A 165 -0.35 -28.11 -12.45
C TRP A 165 0.02 -27.39 -13.74
N PHE A 166 1.21 -27.62 -14.29
CA PHE A 166 1.71 -26.91 -15.47
C PHE A 166 2.34 -27.85 -16.52
N PRO A 167 1.69 -28.97 -16.93
CA PRO A 167 2.28 -30.01 -17.77
C PRO A 167 2.98 -29.50 -19.04
N LEU A 168 2.33 -28.61 -19.81
CA LEU A 168 2.92 -28.01 -21.03
C LEU A 168 4.16 -27.13 -20.76
N TRP A 169 4.26 -26.50 -19.59
CA TRP A 169 5.43 -25.69 -19.21
C TRP A 169 6.54 -26.57 -18.66
N TRP A 170 6.17 -27.59 -17.88
CA TRP A 170 7.09 -28.59 -17.36
C TRP A 170 7.74 -29.42 -18.48
N GLN A 171 7.00 -29.82 -19.52
CA GLN A 171 7.58 -30.49 -20.70
C GLN A 171 8.68 -29.67 -21.39
N ARG A 172 8.58 -28.33 -21.34
CA ARG A 172 9.55 -27.40 -21.93
C ARG A 172 10.72 -27.07 -21.01
N LEU A 173 10.57 -27.31 -19.71
CA LEU A 173 11.58 -27.05 -18.68
C LEU A 173 11.39 -28.08 -17.55
N PRO A 174 11.81 -29.33 -17.73
CA PRO A 174 11.55 -30.40 -16.76
C PRO A 174 12.35 -30.23 -15.46
N SER A 175 13.49 -29.52 -15.54
CA SER A 175 14.31 -29.10 -14.41
C SER A 175 14.55 -27.60 -14.47
N LEU A 176 14.55 -26.94 -13.30
CA LEU A 176 14.93 -25.53 -13.16
C LEU A 176 16.45 -25.31 -13.29
N VAL A 177 17.24 -26.35 -13.04
CA VAL A 177 18.72 -26.29 -12.96
C VAL A 177 19.37 -26.79 -14.24
N GLU A 178 18.90 -27.91 -14.78
CA GLU A 178 19.47 -28.51 -15.98
C GLU A 178 18.97 -27.77 -17.23
N GLY A 179 19.88 -27.03 -17.88
CA GLY A 179 19.57 -26.22 -19.07
C GLY A 179 19.36 -27.01 -20.36
N ARG A 180 18.95 -28.28 -20.32
CA ARG A 180 18.57 -29.03 -21.52
C ARG A 180 17.17 -28.57 -21.94
N GLU A 181 17.12 -27.59 -22.85
CA GLU A 181 15.90 -27.33 -23.60
C GLU A 181 15.61 -28.55 -24.47
N THR A 182 14.53 -29.27 -24.16
CA THR A 182 13.93 -30.22 -25.09
C THR A 182 13.42 -29.43 -26.30
N ARG A 183 13.58 -30.00 -27.51
CA ARG A 183 13.18 -29.43 -28.81
C ARG A 183 11.85 -28.68 -28.68
N LYS A 184 11.75 -27.46 -29.26
CA LYS A 184 10.49 -26.68 -29.29
C LYS A 184 9.34 -27.63 -29.69
N PRO A 185 8.40 -27.96 -28.79
CA PRO A 185 7.24 -28.73 -29.20
C PRO A 185 6.49 -27.89 -30.25
N THR A 186 6.03 -28.54 -31.31
CA THR A 186 5.09 -27.93 -32.26
C THR A 186 3.93 -27.34 -31.45
N PRO A 187 3.46 -26.12 -31.77
CA PRO A 187 2.31 -25.54 -31.09
C PRO A 187 1.14 -26.52 -31.24
N ASP A 188 0.71 -27.14 -30.15
CA ASP A 188 -0.50 -27.93 -30.16
C ASP A 188 -1.68 -26.95 -30.21
N THR A 189 -2.19 -26.73 -31.41
CA THR A 189 -3.36 -25.91 -31.69
C THR A 189 -4.66 -26.66 -31.44
N SER A 190 -4.62 -27.87 -30.88
CA SER A 190 -5.83 -28.60 -30.50
C SER A 190 -6.60 -27.84 -29.43
N ALA A 191 -7.93 -28.01 -29.44
CA ALA A 191 -8.80 -27.46 -28.41
C ALA A 191 -8.37 -27.90 -26.99
N THR A 192 -7.87 -29.13 -26.86
CA THR A 192 -7.34 -29.70 -25.61
C THR A 192 -6.07 -28.98 -25.14
N GLY A 193 -5.15 -28.69 -26.06
CA GLY A 193 -3.93 -27.93 -25.78
C GLY A 193 -4.24 -26.50 -25.31
N GLN A 194 -5.22 -25.85 -25.94
CA GLN A 194 -5.62 -24.49 -25.59
C GLN A 194 -6.36 -24.41 -24.25
N ALA A 195 -7.25 -25.36 -23.94
CA ALA A 195 -7.90 -25.47 -22.63
C ALA A 195 -6.88 -25.72 -21.51
N THR A 196 -5.85 -26.54 -21.78
CA THR A 196 -4.76 -26.80 -20.83
C THR A 196 -3.93 -25.54 -20.57
N LEU A 197 -3.59 -24.77 -21.61
CA LEU A 197 -2.89 -23.49 -21.45
C LEU A 197 -3.70 -22.49 -20.62
N ASP A 198 -5.01 -22.41 -20.82
CA ASP A 198 -5.86 -21.53 -20.03
C ASP A 198 -5.91 -21.96 -18.56
N ALA A 199 -5.97 -23.27 -18.28
CA ALA A 199 -5.84 -23.79 -16.92
C ALA A 199 -4.50 -23.42 -16.27
N HIS A 200 -3.39 -23.38 -17.02
CA HIS A 200 -2.11 -22.91 -16.49
C HIS A 200 -2.17 -21.44 -16.04
N TRP A 201 -2.68 -20.55 -16.88
CA TRP A 201 -2.78 -19.12 -16.53
C TRP A 201 -3.67 -18.90 -15.31
N LEU A 202 -4.77 -19.65 -15.22
CA LEU A 202 -5.67 -19.60 -14.08
C LEU A 202 -4.97 -20.03 -12.78
N ARG A 203 -4.27 -21.19 -12.81
CA ARG A 203 -3.49 -21.71 -11.67
C ARG A 203 -2.38 -20.75 -11.26
N LEU A 204 -1.68 -20.17 -12.23
CA LEU A 204 -0.64 -19.15 -11.96
C LEU A 204 -1.24 -17.92 -11.28
N GLY A 205 -2.42 -17.48 -11.71
CA GLY A 205 -3.16 -16.41 -11.05
C GLY A 205 -3.50 -16.74 -9.60
N TYR A 206 -3.97 -17.96 -9.30
CA TYR A 206 -4.20 -18.37 -7.91
C TYR A 206 -2.94 -18.35 -7.05
N VAL A 207 -1.83 -18.87 -7.59
CA VAL A 207 -0.53 -18.85 -6.88
C VAL A 207 -0.12 -17.40 -6.58
N LEU A 208 -0.24 -16.50 -7.55
CA LEU A 208 0.07 -15.08 -7.35
C LEU A 208 -0.83 -14.43 -6.29
N ILE A 209 -2.14 -14.72 -6.29
CA ILE A 209 -3.08 -14.18 -5.30
C ILE A 209 -2.70 -14.62 -3.89
N VAL A 210 -2.43 -15.91 -3.70
CA VAL A 210 -2.05 -16.45 -2.39
C VAL A 210 -0.70 -15.88 -1.95
N ALA A 211 0.29 -15.82 -2.85
CA ALA A 211 1.60 -15.25 -2.55
C ALA A 211 1.51 -13.78 -2.12
N LEU A 212 0.72 -12.96 -2.83
CA LEU A 212 0.51 -11.55 -2.48
C LEU A 212 -0.27 -11.39 -1.18
N LEU A 213 -1.27 -12.23 -0.91
CA LEU A 213 -2.00 -12.21 0.36
C LEU A 213 -1.05 -12.48 1.52
N LEU A 214 -0.26 -13.55 1.44
CA LEU A 214 0.71 -13.92 2.47
C LEU A 214 1.79 -12.84 2.66
N PHE A 215 2.31 -12.29 1.56
CA PHE A 215 3.26 -11.19 1.60
C PHE A 215 2.68 -9.96 2.33
N ARG A 216 1.46 -9.54 1.97
CA ARG A 216 0.79 -8.38 2.58
C ARG A 216 0.51 -8.61 4.06
N LEU A 217 0.01 -9.78 4.44
CA LEU A 217 -0.20 -10.14 5.84
C LEU A 217 1.13 -10.15 6.62
N GLY A 218 2.20 -10.71 6.04
CA GLY A 218 3.54 -10.68 6.63
C GLY A 218 4.10 -9.26 6.78
N TYR A 219 3.88 -8.39 5.78
CA TYR A 219 4.25 -6.99 5.84
C TYR A 219 3.51 -6.25 6.96
N LEU A 220 2.21 -6.47 7.13
CA LEU A 220 1.44 -5.91 8.25
C LEU A 220 1.95 -6.43 9.61
N ALA A 221 2.20 -7.74 9.72
CA ALA A 221 2.70 -8.37 10.93
C ALA A 221 4.10 -7.89 11.32
N SER A 222 4.90 -7.42 10.36
CA SER A 222 6.24 -6.88 10.63
C SER A 222 6.22 -5.56 11.41
N GLY A 223 5.10 -4.83 11.44
CA GLY A 223 5.01 -3.51 12.08
C GLY A 223 5.83 -2.43 11.36
N ALA A 224 6.16 -2.63 10.07
CA ALA A 224 6.97 -1.70 9.29
C ALA A 224 6.37 -0.29 9.15
N ILE A 225 5.03 -0.19 9.22
CA ILE A 225 4.29 1.07 9.10
C ILE A 225 3.26 1.20 10.21
N GLN A 226 3.18 2.39 10.81
CA GLN A 226 2.20 2.77 11.82
C GLN A 226 0.86 3.10 11.18
N LEU A 227 -0.25 3.11 11.93
CA LEU A 227 -1.53 3.69 11.48
C LEU A 227 -1.35 5.09 10.91
N SER A 228 -2.22 5.42 9.96
CA SER A 228 -2.46 6.79 9.52
C SER A 228 -3.57 7.42 10.35
N LYS A 229 -3.63 8.76 10.36
CA LYS A 229 -4.66 9.54 11.08
C LYS A 229 -6.07 9.03 10.78
N ASP A 230 -6.36 8.72 9.52
CA ASP A 230 -7.68 8.22 9.08
C ASP A 230 -7.98 6.85 9.68
N GLU A 231 -7.01 5.92 9.65
CA GLU A 231 -7.18 4.56 10.20
C GLU A 231 -7.36 4.59 11.72
N ALA A 232 -6.55 5.39 12.42
CA ALA A 232 -6.61 5.51 13.88
C ALA A 232 -7.91 6.18 14.34
N TYR A 233 -8.39 7.18 13.60
CA TYR A 233 -9.66 7.84 13.87
C TYR A 233 -10.88 6.94 13.59
N GLN A 234 -10.88 6.23 12.46
CA GLN A 234 -11.93 5.25 12.15
C GLN A 234 -11.91 4.07 13.14
N TRP A 235 -10.75 3.75 13.69
CA TRP A 235 -10.66 2.72 14.73
C TRP A 235 -11.41 3.15 15.99
N LEU A 236 -11.41 4.43 16.37
CA LEU A 236 -12.28 4.91 17.45
C LEU A 236 -13.76 4.66 17.14
N TRP A 237 -14.19 4.82 15.88
CA TRP A 237 -15.57 4.51 15.48
C TRP A 237 -15.91 3.03 15.67
N SER A 238 -14.94 2.14 15.48
CA SER A 238 -15.13 0.71 15.77
C SER A 238 -15.43 0.42 17.25
N LYS A 239 -15.15 1.37 18.16
CA LYS A 239 -15.47 1.30 19.59
C LYS A 239 -16.82 1.92 19.94
N HIS A 240 -17.46 2.61 18.99
CA HIS A 240 -18.74 3.28 19.14
C HIS A 240 -19.61 3.01 17.91
N LEU A 241 -20.02 1.75 17.73
CA LEU A 241 -20.79 1.34 16.56
C LEU A 241 -22.11 2.12 16.45
N ALA A 242 -22.30 2.78 15.31
CA ALA A 242 -23.49 3.56 14.99
C ALA A 242 -24.03 3.23 13.60
N LEU A 243 -25.27 3.66 13.32
CA LEU A 243 -25.93 3.48 12.01
C LEU A 243 -25.27 4.30 10.89
N SER A 244 -24.55 5.37 11.23
CA SER A 244 -23.69 6.17 10.35
C SER A 244 -22.74 7.02 11.19
N TYR A 245 -21.82 7.71 10.54
CA TYR A 245 -20.92 8.67 11.16
C TYR A 245 -20.92 10.00 10.40
N TYR A 246 -20.39 11.03 11.05
CA TYR A 246 -20.33 12.42 10.61
C TYR A 246 -19.91 12.58 9.14
N SER A 247 -18.91 11.82 8.69
CA SER A 247 -18.37 11.98 7.34
C SER A 247 -18.56 10.78 6.42
N LYS A 248 -18.92 9.61 6.96
CA LYS A 248 -18.94 8.33 6.23
C LYS A 248 -20.03 7.36 6.76
N PRO A 249 -20.48 6.42 5.93
CA PRO A 249 -21.40 5.37 6.37
C PRO A 249 -20.71 4.31 7.25
N PRO A 250 -21.46 3.36 7.86
CA PRO A 250 -20.96 2.59 9.00
C PRO A 250 -19.97 1.46 8.68
N GLY A 251 -19.82 1.11 7.40
CA GLY A 251 -19.11 -0.10 6.98
C GLY A 251 -17.66 -0.17 7.45
N ILE A 252 -16.92 0.94 7.44
CA ILE A 252 -15.51 0.95 7.86
C ILE A 252 -15.34 0.65 9.36
N ALA A 253 -16.23 1.17 10.20
CA ALA A 253 -16.21 0.90 11.63
C ALA A 253 -16.52 -0.58 11.92
N LEU A 254 -17.49 -1.17 11.21
CA LEU A 254 -17.82 -2.61 11.33
C LEU A 254 -16.66 -3.50 10.87
N ILE A 255 -15.99 -3.14 9.78
CA ILE A 255 -14.82 -3.88 9.25
C ILE A 255 -13.68 -3.84 10.26
N GLN A 256 -13.34 -2.66 10.80
CA GLN A 256 -12.28 -2.53 11.79
C GLN A 256 -12.66 -3.14 13.15
N PHE A 257 -13.94 -3.11 13.54
CA PHE A 257 -14.45 -3.83 14.70
C PHE A 257 -14.23 -5.33 14.56
N GLY A 258 -14.61 -5.91 13.41
CA GLY A 258 -14.35 -7.32 13.14
C GLY A 258 -12.86 -7.67 13.15
N GLY A 259 -12.02 -6.83 12.53
CA GLY A 259 -10.58 -7.06 12.48
C GLY A 259 -9.91 -6.98 13.86
N THR A 260 -10.29 -6.00 14.66
CA THR A 260 -9.75 -5.83 16.03
C THR A 260 -10.36 -6.80 17.04
N SER A 261 -11.55 -7.33 16.80
CA SER A 261 -12.11 -8.43 17.61
C SER A 261 -11.34 -9.74 17.39
N LEU A 262 -10.84 -9.98 16.18
CA LEU A 262 -10.06 -11.19 15.86
C LEU A 262 -8.60 -11.11 16.30
N TRP A 263 -7.98 -9.93 16.21
CA TRP A 263 -6.53 -9.77 16.36
C TRP A 263 -6.13 -8.72 17.41
N GLY A 264 -7.07 -8.30 18.24
CA GLY A 264 -6.91 -7.22 19.22
C GLY A 264 -6.77 -5.84 18.59
N ASP A 265 -6.66 -4.82 19.45
CA ASP A 265 -6.41 -3.42 19.07
C ASP A 265 -4.97 -3.16 18.64
N THR A 266 -4.58 -3.86 17.58
CA THR A 266 -3.26 -3.86 16.95
C THR A 266 -3.35 -3.28 15.55
N GLN A 267 -2.21 -2.80 15.03
CA GLN A 267 -2.14 -2.27 13.65
C GLN A 267 -2.52 -3.35 12.62
N PHE A 268 -2.21 -4.61 12.94
CA PHE A 268 -2.61 -5.77 12.16
C PHE A 268 -4.13 -5.96 12.20
N GLY A 269 -4.77 -5.91 13.38
CA GLY A 269 -6.23 -6.05 13.52
C GLY A 269 -7.00 -4.98 12.75
N VAL A 270 -6.58 -3.72 12.84
CA VAL A 270 -7.20 -2.61 12.07
C VAL A 270 -7.13 -2.84 10.56
N ARG A 271 -6.04 -3.45 10.06
CA ARG A 271 -5.78 -3.60 8.62
C ARG A 271 -6.10 -4.97 8.03
N PHE A 272 -6.44 -5.96 8.87
CA PHE A 272 -6.52 -7.38 8.49
C PHE A 272 -7.33 -7.64 7.22
N PHE A 273 -8.50 -7.00 7.10
CA PHE A 273 -9.39 -7.22 5.97
C PHE A 273 -8.92 -6.58 4.66
N SER A 274 -7.96 -5.65 4.66
CA SER A 274 -7.52 -4.94 3.44
C SER A 274 -6.82 -5.89 2.47
N PRO A 275 -5.80 -6.66 2.89
CA PRO A 275 -5.23 -7.73 2.07
C PRO A 275 -6.23 -8.80 1.65
N VAL A 276 -7.18 -9.15 2.54
CA VAL A 276 -8.22 -10.16 2.28
C VAL A 276 -9.17 -9.69 1.17
N PHE A 277 -9.62 -8.45 1.22
CA PHE A 277 -10.45 -7.85 0.16
C PHE A 277 -9.69 -7.78 -1.16
N ALA A 278 -8.42 -7.40 -1.15
CA ALA A 278 -7.59 -7.38 -2.36
C ALA A 278 -7.42 -8.79 -2.97
N ALA A 279 -7.28 -9.83 -2.15
CA ALA A 279 -7.20 -11.22 -2.60
C ALA A 279 -8.53 -11.73 -3.17
N LEU A 280 -9.65 -11.44 -2.49
CA LEU A 280 -10.99 -11.79 -2.95
C LEU A 280 -11.33 -11.09 -4.28
N LEU A 281 -11.07 -9.78 -4.35
CA LEU A 281 -11.20 -8.96 -5.56
C LEU A 281 -10.42 -9.58 -6.73
N SER A 282 -9.14 -9.89 -6.50
CA SER A 282 -8.26 -10.51 -7.49
C SER A 282 -8.79 -11.86 -7.96
N PHE A 283 -9.30 -12.69 -7.04
CA PHE A 283 -9.88 -13.99 -7.36
C PHE A 283 -11.13 -13.87 -8.23
N VAL A 284 -12.11 -13.04 -7.83
CA VAL A 284 -13.36 -12.90 -8.60
C VAL A 284 -13.11 -12.28 -9.97
N LEU A 285 -12.16 -11.33 -10.06
CA LEU A 285 -11.79 -10.69 -11.31
C LEU A 285 -11.09 -11.66 -12.28
N LEU A 286 -10.15 -12.46 -11.78
CA LEU A 286 -9.48 -13.51 -12.55
C LEU A 286 -10.49 -14.51 -13.10
N ARG A 287 -11.44 -14.97 -12.27
CA ARG A 287 -12.49 -15.91 -12.69
C ARG A 287 -13.46 -15.32 -13.70
N PHE A 288 -13.82 -14.06 -13.52
CA PHE A 288 -14.65 -13.32 -14.46
C PHE A 288 -13.99 -13.25 -15.83
N LEU A 289 -12.76 -12.73 -15.91
CA LEU A 289 -12.06 -12.60 -17.18
C LEU A 289 -11.72 -13.96 -17.81
N ALA A 290 -11.34 -14.97 -17.00
CA ALA A 290 -11.11 -16.32 -17.49
C ALA A 290 -12.34 -16.92 -18.18
N ARG A 291 -13.54 -16.64 -17.65
CA ARG A 291 -14.80 -17.11 -18.21
C ARG A 291 -15.20 -16.33 -19.47
N GLU A 292 -15.14 -15.01 -19.42
CA GLU A 292 -15.71 -14.17 -20.48
C GLU A 292 -14.75 -14.00 -21.67
N THR A 293 -13.44 -14.22 -21.47
CA THR A 293 -12.41 -13.82 -22.45
C THR A 293 -11.26 -14.83 -22.57
N GLY A 294 -10.75 -15.34 -21.45
CA GLY A 294 -9.61 -16.27 -21.37
C GLY A 294 -8.71 -15.98 -20.18
N ALA A 295 -8.18 -17.04 -19.57
CA ALA A 295 -7.45 -16.96 -18.30
C ALA A 295 -6.15 -16.17 -18.41
N ARG A 296 -5.51 -16.14 -19.59
CA ARG A 296 -4.34 -15.30 -19.85
C ARG A 296 -4.64 -13.83 -19.62
N LEU A 297 -5.75 -13.31 -20.15
CA LEU A 297 -6.11 -11.91 -19.97
C LEU A 297 -6.41 -11.60 -18.50
N GLY A 298 -7.12 -12.51 -17.81
CA GLY A 298 -7.37 -12.40 -16.38
C GLY A 298 -6.07 -12.31 -15.57
N PHE A 299 -5.06 -13.10 -15.92
CA PHE A 299 -3.73 -13.01 -15.30
C PHE A 299 -3.01 -11.69 -15.62
N LEU A 300 -3.09 -11.19 -16.85
CA LEU A 300 -2.49 -9.90 -17.21
C LEU A 300 -3.14 -8.73 -16.46
N VAL A 301 -4.47 -8.71 -16.35
CA VAL A 301 -5.19 -7.71 -15.53
C VAL A 301 -4.77 -7.83 -14.07
N LEU A 302 -4.66 -9.04 -13.53
CA LEU A 302 -4.17 -9.26 -12.17
C LEU A 302 -2.76 -8.66 -11.95
N LEU A 303 -1.85 -8.80 -12.92
CA LEU A 303 -0.54 -8.16 -12.86
C LEU A 303 -0.65 -6.63 -12.89
N ILE A 304 -1.43 -6.08 -13.82
CA ILE A 304 -1.64 -4.64 -13.98
C ILE A 304 -2.15 -4.03 -12.67
N VAL A 305 -3.24 -4.56 -12.12
CA VAL A 305 -3.89 -3.98 -10.92
C VAL A 305 -2.99 -4.06 -9.69
N ASN A 306 -2.14 -5.08 -9.57
CA ASN A 306 -1.18 -5.20 -8.48
C ASN A 306 0.10 -4.36 -8.70
N CYS A 307 0.27 -3.75 -9.88
CA CYS A 307 1.35 -2.80 -10.19
C CYS A 307 0.86 -1.35 -10.21
N VAL A 308 -0.35 -1.10 -9.71
CA VAL A 308 -0.97 0.23 -9.69
C VAL A 308 -0.88 0.78 -8.26
N PRO A 309 -0.16 1.88 -8.01
CA PRO A 309 0.03 2.46 -6.68
C PRO A 309 -1.24 2.60 -5.85
N LEU A 310 -2.31 3.16 -6.43
CA LEU A 310 -3.59 3.35 -5.73
C LEU A 310 -4.14 2.04 -5.14
N LEU A 311 -4.18 0.99 -5.96
CA LEU A 311 -4.73 -0.31 -5.56
C LEU A 311 -3.73 -1.10 -4.70
N GLY A 312 -2.43 -0.96 -4.95
CA GLY A 312 -1.39 -1.64 -4.18
C GLY A 312 -1.29 -1.12 -2.74
N VAL A 313 -1.33 0.21 -2.54
CA VAL A 313 -1.43 0.81 -1.19
C VAL A 313 -2.79 0.54 -0.56
N GLY A 314 -3.87 0.60 -1.35
CA GLY A 314 -5.22 0.23 -0.91
C GLY A 314 -5.35 -1.24 -0.47
N ALA A 315 -4.44 -2.12 -0.88
CA ALA A 315 -4.39 -3.51 -0.43
C ALA A 315 -3.64 -3.71 0.90
N ILE A 316 -3.11 -2.64 1.49
CA ILE A 316 -2.39 -2.63 2.77
C ILE A 316 -3.15 -1.77 3.80
N LEU A 317 -3.51 -0.54 3.43
CA LEU A 317 -4.22 0.37 4.33
C LEU A 317 -5.71 0.02 4.38
N MET A 318 -6.32 0.19 5.55
CA MET A 318 -7.76 -0.03 5.72
C MET A 318 -8.50 1.30 5.83
N THR A 319 -8.86 1.83 4.67
CA THR A 319 -9.75 2.99 4.54
C THR A 319 -11.11 2.55 3.98
N ILE A 320 -11.98 3.49 3.65
CA ILE A 320 -13.27 3.25 3.01
C ILE A 320 -13.18 2.74 1.56
N ASP A 321 -12.04 2.93 0.88
CA ASP A 321 -11.92 2.67 -0.55
C ASP A 321 -11.78 1.17 -0.90
N PRO A 322 -10.96 0.36 -0.20
CA PRO A 322 -10.85 -1.08 -0.48
C PRO A 322 -12.18 -1.84 -0.46
N PRO A 323 -13.05 -1.71 0.57
CA PRO A 323 -14.36 -2.39 0.55
C PRO A 323 -15.28 -1.85 -0.55
N LEU A 324 -15.23 -0.55 -0.87
CA LEU A 324 -15.98 0.00 -2.00
C LEU A 324 -15.55 -0.63 -3.32
N VAL A 325 -14.25 -0.68 -3.61
CA VAL A 325 -13.72 -1.22 -4.88
C VAL A 325 -14.10 -2.70 -5.04
N LEU A 326 -14.04 -3.47 -3.96
CA LEU A 326 -14.53 -4.85 -3.93
C LEU A 326 -16.03 -4.93 -4.26
N CYS A 327 -16.85 -4.16 -3.55
CA CYS A 327 -18.30 -4.14 -3.75
C CYS A 327 -18.69 -3.70 -5.16
N TRP A 328 -18.04 -2.65 -5.70
CA TRP A 328 -18.24 -2.19 -7.07
C TRP A 328 -17.91 -3.27 -8.10
N THR A 329 -16.82 -4.00 -7.88
CA THR A 329 -16.39 -5.10 -8.76
C THR A 329 -17.36 -6.28 -8.70
N LEU A 330 -17.84 -6.63 -7.51
CA LEU A 330 -18.87 -7.67 -7.35
C LEU A 330 -20.18 -7.27 -8.03
N ALA A 331 -20.60 -6.01 -7.89
CA ALA A 331 -21.79 -5.48 -8.54
C ALA A 331 -21.63 -5.44 -10.07
N MET A 332 -20.45 -5.05 -10.58
CA MET A 332 -20.10 -5.15 -12.00
C MET A 332 -20.21 -6.58 -12.53
N ILE A 333 -19.61 -7.55 -11.85
CA ILE A 333 -19.60 -8.96 -12.29
C ILE A 333 -21.03 -9.55 -12.24
N ALA A 334 -21.76 -9.30 -11.15
CA ALA A 334 -23.12 -9.77 -10.99
C ALA A 334 -24.07 -9.11 -12.01
N GLY A 335 -23.93 -7.79 -12.22
CA GLY A 335 -24.68 -7.03 -13.20
C GLY A 335 -24.43 -7.50 -14.63
N TRP A 336 -23.15 -7.76 -15.01
CA TRP A 336 -22.83 -8.33 -16.32
C TRP A 336 -23.54 -9.67 -16.55
N ARG A 337 -23.51 -10.57 -15.55
CA ARG A 337 -24.21 -11.86 -15.61
C ARG A 337 -25.72 -11.68 -15.68
N ALA A 338 -26.27 -10.68 -14.99
CA ALA A 338 -27.70 -10.41 -14.94
C ALA A 338 -28.24 -9.92 -16.29
N VAL A 339 -27.46 -9.15 -17.05
CA VAL A 339 -27.87 -8.63 -18.37
C VAL A 339 -27.69 -9.65 -19.50
N GLN A 340 -27.00 -10.77 -19.27
CA GLN A 340 -26.89 -11.83 -20.27
C GLN A 340 -28.25 -12.53 -20.52
N PRO A 341 -28.43 -13.21 -21.67
CA PRO A 341 -29.63 -13.99 -21.94
C PRO A 341 -29.96 -15.02 -20.85
N ALA A 342 -28.94 -15.68 -20.30
CA ALA A 342 -29.05 -16.64 -19.20
C ALA A 342 -29.13 -15.98 -17.80
N GLY A 343 -29.19 -14.65 -17.74
CA GLY A 343 -29.27 -13.88 -16.51
C GLY A 343 -30.59 -14.11 -15.78
N THR A 344 -30.51 -14.21 -14.45
CA THR A 344 -31.65 -14.49 -13.56
C THR A 344 -31.81 -13.41 -12.50
N THR A 345 -32.97 -13.35 -11.85
CA THR A 345 -33.26 -12.44 -10.73
C THR A 345 -32.19 -12.53 -9.63
N LYS A 346 -31.66 -13.73 -9.33
CA LYS A 346 -30.57 -13.92 -8.37
C LYS A 346 -29.34 -13.05 -8.68
N HIS A 347 -28.97 -12.92 -9.95
CA HIS A 347 -27.82 -12.10 -10.34
C HIS A 347 -28.07 -10.61 -10.08
N TRP A 348 -29.30 -10.13 -10.32
CA TRP A 348 -29.69 -8.77 -9.95
C TRP A 348 -29.70 -8.55 -8.44
N LEU A 349 -30.21 -9.50 -7.65
CA LEU A 349 -30.17 -9.41 -6.18
C LEU A 349 -28.73 -9.32 -5.67
N LEU A 350 -27.81 -10.15 -6.20
CA LEU A 350 -26.39 -10.08 -5.86
C LEU A 350 -25.78 -8.72 -6.24
N ALA A 351 -26.17 -8.17 -7.40
CA ALA A 351 -25.72 -6.84 -7.81
C ALA A 351 -26.26 -5.76 -6.85
N GLY A 352 -27.52 -5.83 -6.44
CA GLY A 352 -28.13 -4.93 -5.46
C GLY A 352 -27.47 -5.00 -4.08
N VAL A 353 -27.22 -6.21 -3.56
CA VAL A 353 -26.49 -6.42 -2.29
C VAL A 353 -25.09 -5.83 -2.37
N ALA A 354 -24.35 -6.11 -3.44
CA ALA A 354 -23.00 -5.58 -3.61
C ALA A 354 -23.02 -4.03 -3.68
N THR A 355 -23.95 -3.42 -4.40
CA THR A 355 -24.11 -1.96 -4.43
C THR A 355 -24.48 -1.40 -3.06
N GLY A 356 -25.39 -2.05 -2.32
CA GLY A 356 -25.80 -1.64 -0.98
C GLY A 356 -24.66 -1.70 0.04
N LEU A 357 -23.88 -2.78 0.06
CA LEU A 357 -22.67 -2.90 0.89
C LEU A 357 -21.60 -1.88 0.48
N GLY A 358 -21.48 -1.59 -0.82
CA GLY A 358 -20.64 -0.53 -1.34
C GLY A 358 -21.06 0.84 -0.80
N PHE A 359 -22.36 1.14 -0.80
CA PHE A 359 -22.91 2.37 -0.23
C PHE A 359 -22.62 2.49 1.26
N LEU A 360 -22.81 1.40 2.01
CA LEU A 360 -22.48 1.36 3.44
C LEU A 360 -20.99 1.53 3.73
N SER A 361 -20.12 1.38 2.72
CA SER A 361 -18.68 1.66 2.82
C SER A 361 -18.35 3.11 2.40
N LYS A 362 -18.91 3.58 1.29
CA LYS A 362 -18.72 4.95 0.76
C LYS A 362 -19.89 5.35 -0.13
N TYR A 363 -20.41 6.56 0.08
CA TYR A 363 -21.58 7.09 -0.64
C TYR A 363 -21.43 7.12 -2.17
N SER A 364 -20.21 7.23 -2.69
CA SER A 364 -19.92 7.22 -4.12
C SER A 364 -20.32 5.92 -4.82
N ALA A 365 -20.65 4.84 -4.09
CA ALA A 365 -21.21 3.63 -4.67
C ALA A 365 -22.50 3.87 -5.48
N LEU A 366 -23.27 4.93 -5.15
CA LEU A 366 -24.50 5.26 -5.89
C LEU A 366 -24.24 5.72 -7.33
N TYR A 367 -23.01 6.14 -7.67
CA TYR A 367 -22.64 6.38 -9.07
C TYR A 367 -22.84 5.15 -9.95
N LEU A 368 -22.84 3.95 -9.38
CA LEU A 368 -23.09 2.73 -10.14
C LEU A 368 -24.51 2.70 -10.74
N LEU A 369 -25.50 3.31 -10.08
CA LEU A 369 -26.87 3.41 -10.62
C LEU A 369 -26.89 4.27 -11.90
N VAL A 370 -26.14 5.39 -11.90
CA VAL A 370 -25.96 6.24 -13.08
C VAL A 370 -25.23 5.47 -14.19
N CYS A 371 -24.19 4.70 -13.82
CA CYS A 371 -23.45 3.87 -14.76
C CYS A 371 -24.32 2.80 -15.43
N TRP A 372 -25.20 2.13 -14.69
CA TRP A 372 -26.16 1.17 -15.26
C TRP A 372 -27.23 1.84 -16.11
N ALA A 373 -27.78 2.98 -15.68
CA ALA A 373 -28.71 3.75 -16.48
C ALA A 373 -28.09 4.12 -17.84
N LEU A 374 -26.85 4.61 -17.84
CA LEU A 374 -26.11 4.91 -19.05
C LEU A 374 -25.90 3.66 -19.92
N PHE A 375 -25.58 2.51 -19.34
CA PHE A 375 -25.48 1.26 -20.09
C PHE A 375 -26.79 0.86 -20.78
N PHE A 376 -27.94 0.94 -20.09
CA PHE A 376 -29.24 0.65 -20.71
C PHE A 376 -29.61 1.67 -21.80
N VAL A 377 -29.18 2.93 -21.66
CA VAL A 377 -29.35 3.95 -22.70
C VAL A 377 -28.50 3.58 -23.93
N LEU A 378 -27.22 3.30 -23.75
CA LEU A 378 -26.26 3.07 -24.83
C LEU A 378 -26.34 1.67 -25.46
N TRP A 379 -26.90 0.69 -24.77
CA TRP A 379 -27.08 -0.68 -25.23
C TRP A 379 -28.56 -1.10 -25.20
N PRO A 380 -29.37 -0.71 -26.21
CA PRO A 380 -30.80 -1.01 -26.27
C PRO A 380 -31.18 -2.49 -26.04
N PRO A 381 -30.40 -3.50 -26.51
CA PRO A 381 -30.76 -4.90 -26.28
C PRO A 381 -30.87 -5.30 -24.79
N ALA A 382 -30.14 -4.63 -23.89
CA ALA A 382 -30.26 -4.92 -22.45
C ALA A 382 -31.58 -4.43 -21.83
N ARG A 383 -32.32 -3.52 -22.47
CA ARG A 383 -33.57 -2.94 -21.91
C ARG A 383 -34.66 -3.98 -21.69
N VAL A 384 -34.58 -5.17 -22.30
CA VAL A 384 -35.46 -6.30 -21.98
C VAL A 384 -35.44 -6.66 -20.50
N GLN A 385 -34.32 -6.43 -19.80
CA GLN A 385 -34.19 -6.67 -18.37
C GLN A 385 -35.08 -5.73 -17.55
N LEU A 386 -35.39 -4.52 -18.05
CA LEU A 386 -36.25 -3.56 -17.36
C LEU A 386 -37.72 -4.00 -17.34
N LYS A 387 -38.09 -5.03 -18.11
CA LYS A 387 -39.42 -5.67 -18.03
C LYS A 387 -39.47 -6.78 -16.97
N ARG A 388 -38.32 -7.14 -16.37
CA ARG A 388 -38.20 -8.20 -15.36
C ARG A 388 -38.18 -7.59 -13.96
N PRO A 389 -38.57 -8.33 -12.91
CA PRO A 389 -38.53 -7.82 -11.54
C PRO A 389 -37.11 -7.60 -10.98
N GLY A 390 -36.10 -8.28 -11.55
CA GLY A 390 -34.72 -8.28 -11.06
C GLY A 390 -34.12 -6.88 -10.79
N PRO A 391 -34.03 -5.98 -11.78
CA PRO A 391 -33.49 -4.64 -11.57
C PRO A 391 -34.19 -3.85 -10.46
N TYR A 392 -35.52 -3.95 -10.35
CA TYR A 392 -36.29 -3.24 -9.33
C TYR A 392 -36.07 -3.80 -7.93
N LEU A 393 -35.97 -5.13 -7.79
CA LEU A 393 -35.59 -5.75 -6.51
C LEU A 393 -34.16 -5.39 -6.09
N ALA A 394 -33.24 -5.26 -7.06
CA ALA A 394 -31.89 -4.76 -6.78
C ALA A 394 -31.92 -3.31 -6.27
N LEU A 395 -32.72 -2.44 -6.90
CA LEU A 395 -32.93 -1.06 -6.44
C LEU A 395 -33.56 -1.02 -5.04
N LEU A 396 -34.53 -1.88 -4.76
CA LEU A 396 -35.13 -2.00 -3.43
C LEU A 396 -34.08 -2.36 -2.37
N ILE A 397 -33.19 -3.33 -2.65
CA ILE A 397 -32.08 -3.68 -1.73
C ILE A 397 -31.16 -2.47 -1.49
N VAL A 398 -30.83 -1.72 -2.55
CA VAL A 398 -30.01 -0.51 -2.42
C VAL A 398 -30.71 0.52 -1.57
N ALA A 399 -32.00 0.78 -1.79
CA ALA A 399 -32.80 1.71 -0.99
C ALA A 399 -32.91 1.28 0.48
N LEU A 400 -33.09 -0.01 0.75
CA LEU A 400 -33.08 -0.52 2.13
C LEU A 400 -31.70 -0.35 2.79
N SER A 401 -30.61 -0.47 2.01
CA SER A 401 -29.25 -0.26 2.50
C SER A 401 -28.95 1.21 2.83
N THR A 402 -29.69 2.17 2.27
CA THR A 402 -29.53 3.59 2.63
C THR A 402 -30.27 3.97 3.92
N LEU A 403 -31.24 3.18 4.35
CA LEU A 403 -32.11 3.48 5.48
C LEU A 403 -31.35 3.77 6.79
N PRO A 404 -30.36 2.96 7.23
CA PRO A 404 -29.60 3.26 8.45
C PRO A 404 -28.93 4.64 8.43
N VAL A 405 -28.38 5.02 7.28
CA VAL A 405 -27.69 6.30 7.09
C VAL A 405 -28.67 7.47 7.13
N ILE A 406 -29.84 7.31 6.49
CA ILE A 406 -30.91 8.31 6.49
C ILE A 406 -31.44 8.51 7.91
N LEU A 407 -31.74 7.43 8.63
CA LEU A 407 -32.23 7.48 10.00
C LEU A 407 -31.23 8.18 10.92
N TRP A 408 -29.96 7.79 10.85
CA TRP A 408 -28.92 8.45 11.65
C TRP A 408 -28.82 9.95 11.32
N ASN A 409 -28.80 10.32 10.05
CA ASN A 409 -28.72 11.72 9.66
C ASN A 409 -29.94 12.55 10.10
N SER A 410 -31.15 12.00 10.02
CA SER A 410 -32.36 12.68 10.51
C SER A 410 -32.30 12.97 12.01
N GLN A 411 -31.58 12.15 12.79
CA GLN A 411 -31.38 12.34 14.22
C GLN A 411 -30.23 13.33 14.54
N HIS A 412 -29.39 13.64 13.55
CA HIS A 412 -28.18 14.45 13.72
C HIS A 412 -28.18 15.70 12.81
N GLY A 413 -29.37 16.25 12.54
CA GLY A 413 -29.52 17.50 11.80
C GLY A 413 -29.01 17.46 10.36
N TRP A 414 -28.98 16.28 9.73
CA TRP A 414 -28.47 16.06 8.37
C TRP A 414 -27.00 16.46 8.16
N ILE A 415 -26.22 16.50 9.24
CA ILE A 415 -24.84 16.99 9.23
C ILE A 415 -23.93 16.30 8.20
N THR A 416 -24.16 15.01 7.92
CA THR A 416 -23.35 14.29 6.92
C THR A 416 -23.60 14.81 5.51
N VAL A 417 -24.85 15.18 5.20
CA VAL A 417 -25.22 15.73 3.89
C VAL A 417 -24.53 17.07 3.69
N GLN A 418 -24.53 17.92 4.72
CA GLN A 418 -23.84 19.20 4.72
C GLN A 418 -22.33 19.01 4.52
N HIS A 419 -21.70 18.13 5.31
CA HIS A 419 -20.28 17.81 5.18
C HIS A 419 -19.90 17.25 3.79
N VAL A 420 -20.72 16.37 3.21
CA VAL A 420 -20.47 15.84 1.86
C VAL A 420 -20.63 16.93 0.80
N SER A 421 -21.63 17.80 0.94
CA SER A 421 -21.87 18.95 0.06
C SER A 421 -20.71 19.93 0.05
N GLU A 422 -20.18 20.27 1.24
CA GLU A 422 -19.03 21.14 1.43
C GLU A 422 -17.76 20.53 0.82
N ASN A 423 -17.49 19.24 1.09
CA ASN A 423 -16.37 18.53 0.48
C ASN A 423 -16.45 18.50 -1.05
N ALA A 424 -17.66 18.41 -1.61
CA ALA A 424 -17.90 18.45 -3.04
C ALA A 424 -17.92 19.88 -3.62
N ALA A 425 -17.78 20.91 -2.78
CA ALA A 425 -17.84 22.32 -3.13
C ALA A 425 -19.13 22.72 -3.89
N LEU A 426 -20.27 22.11 -3.55
CA LEU A 426 -21.56 22.37 -4.23
C LEU A 426 -22.10 23.79 -3.99
N GLY A 427 -21.76 24.42 -2.87
CA GLY A 427 -22.14 25.81 -2.56
C GLY A 427 -21.15 26.87 -3.09
N GLY A 428 -20.04 26.47 -3.71
CA GLY A 428 -19.03 27.39 -4.20
C GLY A 428 -19.44 28.09 -5.50
N THR A 429 -19.03 29.36 -5.67
CA THR A 429 -19.20 30.05 -6.97
C THR A 429 -18.40 29.38 -8.07
N TRP A 430 -19.01 29.14 -9.23
CA TRP A 430 -18.34 28.48 -10.35
C TRP A 430 -17.29 29.39 -10.99
N ARG A 431 -16.01 29.00 -10.88
CA ARG A 431 -14.87 29.71 -11.47
C ARG A 431 -13.97 28.73 -12.23
N PRO A 432 -14.16 28.57 -13.56
CA PRO A 432 -13.40 27.60 -14.35
C PRO A 432 -11.89 27.79 -14.20
N THR A 433 -11.17 26.71 -13.91
CA THR A 433 -9.70 26.70 -13.85
C THR A 433 -9.11 25.42 -14.44
N LEU A 434 -8.05 25.56 -15.23
CA LEU A 434 -7.27 24.42 -15.73
C LEU A 434 -6.26 23.90 -14.71
N ARG A 435 -5.99 24.66 -13.65
CA ARG A 435 -5.01 24.27 -12.62
C ARG A 435 -5.39 22.93 -11.99
N TYR A 436 -6.62 22.82 -11.51
CA TYR A 436 -7.12 21.60 -10.86
C TYR A 436 -7.26 20.44 -11.84
N VAL A 437 -7.54 20.71 -13.12
CA VAL A 437 -7.53 19.70 -14.19
C VAL A 437 -6.15 19.07 -14.32
N TRP A 438 -5.10 19.88 -14.41
CA TRP A 438 -3.73 19.37 -14.53
C TRP A 438 -3.21 18.74 -13.23
N GLU A 439 -3.58 19.27 -12.06
CA GLU A 439 -3.30 18.64 -10.77
C GLU A 439 -3.95 17.26 -10.67
N PHE A 440 -5.22 17.13 -11.08
CA PHE A 440 -5.95 15.87 -11.09
C PHE A 440 -5.33 14.87 -12.07
N LEU A 441 -5.14 15.24 -13.34
CA LEU A 441 -4.55 14.36 -14.35
C LEU A 441 -3.12 13.92 -13.99
N GLY A 442 -2.32 14.83 -13.42
CA GLY A 442 -0.98 14.51 -12.94
C GLY A 442 -0.99 13.53 -11.77
N ALA A 443 -1.90 13.73 -10.81
CA ALA A 443 -2.08 12.82 -9.69
C ALA A 443 -2.59 11.44 -10.13
N GLU A 444 -3.55 11.38 -11.05
CA GLU A 444 -4.04 10.13 -11.63
C GLU A 444 -2.93 9.40 -12.39
N ALA A 445 -2.14 10.10 -13.21
CA ALA A 445 -1.00 9.49 -13.89
C ALA A 445 0.00 8.86 -12.90
N GLY A 446 0.27 9.51 -11.77
CA GLY A 446 1.13 8.98 -10.71
C GLY A 446 0.51 7.76 -10.00
N LEU A 447 -0.74 7.86 -9.59
CA LEU A 447 -1.42 6.85 -8.77
C LEU A 447 -1.90 5.63 -9.56
N LEU A 448 -2.24 5.82 -10.84
CA LEU A 448 -2.73 4.78 -11.74
C LEU A 448 -1.65 4.16 -12.61
N ASN A 449 -0.38 4.59 -12.44
CA ASN A 449 0.74 4.30 -13.32
C ASN A 449 0.60 4.99 -14.69
N PRO A 450 1.54 5.86 -15.12
CA PRO A 450 1.33 6.72 -16.27
C PRO A 450 1.18 5.93 -17.57
N VAL A 451 1.81 4.76 -17.67
CA VAL A 451 1.71 3.87 -18.85
C VAL A 451 0.31 3.26 -18.94
N PHE A 452 -0.21 2.75 -17.82
CA PHE A 452 -1.54 2.15 -17.79
C PHE A 452 -2.64 3.20 -17.86
N PHE A 453 -2.46 4.36 -17.22
CA PHE A 453 -3.40 5.46 -17.31
C PHE A 453 -3.55 5.96 -18.75
N ALA A 454 -2.43 6.26 -19.43
CA ALA A 454 -2.47 6.64 -20.84
C ALA A 454 -3.06 5.53 -21.73
N GLY A 455 -2.69 4.27 -21.47
CA GLY A 455 -3.26 3.11 -22.16
C GLY A 455 -4.77 2.97 -21.98
N ALA A 456 -5.30 3.29 -20.80
CA ALA A 456 -6.72 3.25 -20.49
C ALA A 456 -7.49 4.38 -21.19
N LEU A 457 -6.99 5.62 -21.12
CA LEU A 457 -7.58 6.75 -21.84
C LEU A 457 -7.61 6.50 -23.35
N TRP A 458 -6.52 5.96 -23.91
CA TRP A 458 -6.46 5.57 -25.31
C TRP A 458 -7.52 4.52 -25.63
N ALA A 459 -7.59 3.43 -24.86
CA ALA A 459 -8.56 2.36 -25.09
C ALA A 459 -10.01 2.89 -25.05
N MET A 460 -10.32 3.77 -24.10
CA MET A 460 -11.63 4.42 -23.97
C MET A 460 -11.98 5.25 -25.22
N ALA A 461 -11.05 6.03 -25.75
CA ALA A 461 -11.27 6.81 -26.96
C ALA A 461 -11.36 5.92 -28.22
N ALA A 462 -10.44 4.96 -28.36
CA ALA A 462 -10.28 4.18 -29.58
C ALA A 462 -11.35 3.08 -29.77
N PHE A 463 -11.96 2.58 -28.69
CA PHE A 463 -13.08 1.64 -28.82
C PHE A 463 -14.40 2.34 -29.15
N TRP A 464 -14.56 3.63 -28.82
CA TRP A 464 -15.84 4.35 -28.90
C TRP A 464 -16.55 4.29 -30.27
N PRO A 465 -15.83 4.41 -31.42
CA PRO A 465 -16.45 4.24 -32.73
C PRO A 465 -17.04 2.84 -32.94
N ARG A 466 -16.50 1.83 -32.26
CA ARG A 466 -16.90 0.42 -32.31
C ARG A 466 -17.74 -0.02 -31.10
N ARG A 467 -18.28 0.94 -30.32
CA ARG A 467 -18.99 0.67 -29.06
C ARG A 467 -20.18 -0.30 -29.21
N GLN A 468 -20.79 -0.37 -30.39
CA GLN A 468 -21.92 -1.26 -30.65
C GLN A 468 -21.53 -2.71 -30.99
N GLN A 469 -20.24 -3.00 -31.19
CA GLN A 469 -19.78 -4.33 -31.63
C GLN A 469 -19.46 -5.26 -30.45
N ASN A 470 -19.13 -4.70 -29.28
CA ASN A 470 -18.64 -5.46 -28.13
C ASN A 470 -19.40 -5.06 -26.86
N PRO A 471 -20.48 -5.76 -26.47
CA PRO A 471 -21.31 -5.38 -25.33
C PRO A 471 -20.55 -5.36 -24.01
N LEU A 472 -19.60 -6.29 -23.80
CA LEU A 472 -18.76 -6.31 -22.61
C LEU A 472 -17.88 -5.05 -22.51
N TRP A 473 -17.35 -4.60 -23.64
CA TRP A 473 -16.47 -3.42 -23.67
C TRP A 473 -17.26 -2.16 -23.36
N LEU A 474 -18.45 -2.03 -23.95
CA LEU A 474 -19.37 -0.94 -23.63
C LEU A 474 -19.83 -0.99 -22.17
N TYR A 475 -20.10 -2.17 -21.63
CA TYR A 475 -20.46 -2.35 -20.21
C TYR A 475 -19.34 -1.87 -19.29
N LEU A 476 -18.11 -2.31 -19.52
CA LEU A 476 -16.93 -1.87 -18.75
C LEU A 476 -16.69 -0.36 -18.90
N PHE A 477 -16.86 0.19 -20.10
CA PHE A 477 -16.79 1.63 -20.31
C PHE A 477 -17.84 2.37 -19.45
N CYS A 478 -19.10 1.95 -19.49
CA CYS A 478 -20.17 2.58 -18.72
C CYS A 478 -19.95 2.51 -17.21
N LEU A 479 -19.25 1.49 -16.69
CA LEU A 479 -18.97 1.37 -15.26
C LEU A 479 -17.70 2.09 -14.79
N GLY A 480 -16.88 2.60 -15.71
CA GLY A 480 -15.64 3.32 -15.38
C GLY A 480 -15.64 4.76 -15.86
N ALA A 481 -15.92 4.97 -17.14
CA ALA A 481 -15.79 6.26 -17.80
C ALA A 481 -16.63 7.38 -17.18
N PRO A 482 -17.92 7.18 -16.81
CA PRO A 482 -18.73 8.28 -16.28
C PRO A 482 -18.21 8.83 -14.97
N VAL A 483 -17.69 7.97 -14.10
CA VAL A 483 -17.10 8.40 -12.82
C VAL A 483 -15.82 9.19 -13.08
N PHE A 484 -14.90 8.68 -13.92
CA PHE A 484 -13.67 9.40 -14.24
C PHE A 484 -13.95 10.73 -14.95
N LEU A 485 -14.76 10.73 -16.01
CA LEU A 485 -15.08 11.92 -16.79
C LEU A 485 -15.90 12.93 -15.98
N GLY A 486 -16.77 12.47 -15.09
CA GLY A 486 -17.51 13.34 -14.18
C GLY A 486 -16.59 14.09 -13.21
N HIS A 487 -15.60 13.40 -12.63
CA HIS A 487 -14.59 14.05 -11.77
C HIS A 487 -13.64 14.95 -12.58
N LEU A 488 -13.27 14.55 -13.80
CA LEU A 488 -12.49 15.39 -14.70
C LEU A 488 -13.25 16.68 -15.04
N ALA A 489 -14.55 16.59 -15.33
CA ALA A 489 -15.39 17.76 -15.56
C ALA A 489 -15.54 18.62 -14.30
N TRP A 490 -15.72 18.00 -13.13
CA TRP A 490 -15.82 18.72 -11.85
C TRP A 490 -14.50 19.39 -11.45
N SER A 491 -13.37 18.89 -11.94
CA SER A 491 -12.06 19.50 -11.71
C SER A 491 -11.90 20.88 -12.36
N PHE A 492 -12.77 21.28 -13.29
CA PHE A 492 -12.80 22.67 -13.76
C PHE A 492 -13.27 23.64 -12.68
N HIS A 493 -14.01 23.17 -11.67
CA HIS A 493 -14.60 23.98 -10.61
C HIS A 493 -13.85 23.87 -9.29
N SER A 494 -13.53 22.65 -8.87
CA SER A 494 -12.95 22.39 -7.55
C SER A 494 -11.82 21.38 -7.61
N ARG A 495 -10.95 21.42 -6.60
CA ARG A 495 -9.85 20.46 -6.48
C ARG A 495 -10.39 19.09 -6.14
N ILE A 496 -10.08 18.09 -6.95
CA ILE A 496 -10.52 16.70 -6.75
C ILE A 496 -9.47 15.90 -6.01
N GLN A 497 -9.91 15.13 -5.00
CA GLN A 497 -9.04 14.15 -4.37
C GLN A 497 -8.83 12.95 -5.31
N PRO A 498 -7.59 12.56 -5.62
CA PRO A 498 -7.32 11.55 -6.66
C PRO A 498 -7.91 10.16 -6.36
N ASN A 499 -8.04 9.78 -5.08
CA ASN A 499 -8.64 8.49 -4.74
C ASN A 499 -10.16 8.41 -4.98
N TRP A 500 -10.84 9.50 -5.33
CA TRP A 500 -12.29 9.50 -5.55
C TRP A 500 -12.72 8.64 -6.73
N ILE A 501 -11.85 8.43 -7.72
CA ILE A 501 -12.15 7.57 -8.87
C ILE A 501 -11.82 6.08 -8.65
N ALA A 502 -11.34 5.68 -7.46
CA ALA A 502 -10.95 4.30 -7.15
C ALA A 502 -11.91 3.20 -7.67
N PRO A 503 -13.26 3.29 -7.50
CA PRO A 503 -14.18 2.27 -8.02
C PRO A 503 -14.18 2.13 -9.56
N ALA A 504 -13.83 3.19 -10.30
CA ALA A 504 -13.83 3.23 -11.75
C ALA A 504 -12.57 2.61 -12.40
N VAL A 505 -11.49 2.49 -11.63
CA VAL A 505 -10.18 2.06 -12.13
C VAL A 505 -10.22 0.65 -12.69
N LEU A 506 -10.87 -0.30 -12.01
CA LEU A 506 -10.94 -1.69 -12.44
C LEU A 506 -11.72 -1.88 -13.76
N PRO A 507 -12.94 -1.34 -13.93
CA PRO A 507 -13.61 -1.43 -15.22
C PRO A 507 -12.80 -0.76 -16.35
N MET A 508 -12.17 0.39 -16.09
CA MET A 508 -11.27 1.05 -17.05
C MET A 508 -10.09 0.16 -17.45
N PHE A 509 -9.44 -0.50 -16.50
CA PHE A 509 -8.29 -1.37 -16.78
C PHE A 509 -8.66 -2.70 -17.41
N CYS A 510 -9.85 -3.25 -17.12
CA CYS A 510 -10.39 -4.38 -17.87
C CYS A 510 -10.61 -4.01 -19.35
N LEU A 511 -11.22 -2.85 -19.62
CA LEU A 511 -11.39 -2.35 -20.99
C LEU A 511 -10.05 -2.11 -21.68
N MET A 512 -9.11 -1.47 -20.98
CA MET A 512 -7.74 -1.27 -21.47
C MET A 512 -7.10 -2.61 -21.87
N ALA A 513 -7.09 -3.58 -20.96
CA ALA A 513 -6.42 -4.85 -21.20
C ALA A 513 -7.07 -5.61 -22.36
N LEU A 514 -8.41 -5.58 -22.47
CA LEU A 514 -9.13 -6.15 -23.61
C LEU A 514 -8.71 -5.52 -24.94
N TYR A 515 -8.72 -4.19 -25.00
CA TYR A 515 -8.33 -3.45 -26.21
C TYR A 515 -6.90 -3.80 -26.64
N TRP A 516 -5.95 -3.70 -25.72
CA TRP A 516 -4.53 -3.89 -26.04
C TRP A 516 -4.14 -5.37 -26.26
N GLU A 517 -4.83 -6.33 -25.63
CA GLU A 517 -4.64 -7.76 -25.93
C GLU A 517 -5.09 -8.09 -27.36
N THR A 518 -6.21 -7.52 -27.82
CA THR A 518 -6.63 -7.66 -29.23
C THR A 518 -5.56 -7.11 -30.16
N ARG A 519 -5.03 -5.91 -29.88
CA ARG A 519 -3.93 -5.32 -30.67
C ARG A 519 -2.64 -6.13 -30.62
N TRP A 520 -2.33 -6.75 -29.49
CA TRP A 520 -1.19 -7.65 -29.38
C TRP A 520 -1.39 -8.85 -30.31
N ARG A 521 -2.58 -9.48 -30.30
CA ARG A 521 -2.89 -10.62 -31.17
C ARG A 521 -2.86 -10.25 -32.66
N GLU A 522 -3.25 -9.03 -33.00
CA GLU A 522 -3.11 -8.45 -34.35
C GLU A 522 -1.65 -8.17 -34.77
N GLY A 523 -0.67 -8.40 -33.89
CA GLY A 523 0.76 -8.31 -34.21
C GLY A 523 1.45 -7.01 -33.80
N VAL A 524 0.76 -6.10 -33.08
CA VAL A 524 1.36 -4.85 -32.60
C VAL A 524 2.41 -5.13 -31.52
N ARG A 525 3.69 -5.21 -31.92
CA ARG A 525 4.80 -5.61 -31.04
C ARG A 525 5.06 -4.65 -29.88
N ALA A 526 4.71 -3.36 -30.05
CA ALA A 526 4.91 -2.32 -29.03
C ALA A 526 4.16 -2.60 -27.72
N VAL A 527 3.00 -3.28 -27.79
CA VAL A 527 2.16 -3.59 -26.62
C VAL A 527 2.94 -4.34 -25.54
N LYS A 528 3.79 -5.30 -25.94
CA LYS A 528 4.62 -6.06 -25.01
C LYS A 528 5.62 -5.15 -24.27
N GLY A 529 6.23 -4.21 -24.99
CA GLY A 529 7.17 -3.25 -24.43
C GLY A 529 6.49 -2.33 -23.42
N TRP A 530 5.32 -1.81 -23.76
CA TRP A 530 4.53 -0.93 -22.88
C TRP A 530 4.03 -1.66 -21.64
N LEU A 531 3.50 -2.87 -21.79
CA LEU A 531 3.10 -3.67 -20.63
C LEU A 531 4.28 -3.93 -19.70
N ALA A 532 5.44 -4.30 -20.23
CA ALA A 532 6.65 -4.52 -19.43
C ALA A 532 7.10 -3.23 -18.73
N ALA A 533 7.13 -2.10 -19.44
CA ALA A 533 7.47 -0.80 -18.87
C ALA A 533 6.51 -0.39 -17.75
N GLY A 534 5.19 -0.55 -17.97
CA GLY A 534 4.17 -0.29 -16.97
C GLY A 534 4.34 -1.17 -15.72
N VAL A 535 4.52 -2.49 -15.89
CA VAL A 535 4.77 -3.39 -14.76
C VAL A 535 6.03 -2.99 -13.98
N VAL A 536 7.15 -2.73 -14.66
CA VAL A 536 8.41 -2.34 -14.00
C VAL A 536 8.24 -1.02 -13.25
N LEU A 537 7.69 0.00 -13.90
CA LEU A 537 7.47 1.30 -13.29
C LEU A 537 6.55 1.20 -12.05
N GLY A 538 5.49 0.40 -12.16
CA GLY A 538 4.53 0.16 -11.09
C GLY A 538 5.15 -0.56 -9.89
N LEU A 539 5.93 -1.62 -10.14
CA LEU A 539 6.66 -2.33 -9.09
C LEU A 539 7.66 -1.42 -8.38
N VAL A 540 8.41 -0.61 -9.13
CA VAL A 540 9.35 0.37 -8.54
C VAL A 540 8.61 1.38 -7.67
N ALA A 541 7.51 1.95 -8.17
CA ALA A 541 6.69 2.88 -7.40
C ALA A 541 6.16 2.24 -6.11
N LEU A 542 5.65 1.00 -6.18
CA LEU A 542 5.15 0.28 -5.01
C LEU A 542 6.25 -0.03 -4.00
N VAL A 543 7.43 -0.46 -4.44
CA VAL A 543 8.58 -0.69 -3.54
C VAL A 543 8.94 0.61 -2.82
N VAL A 544 8.98 1.74 -3.52
CA VAL A 544 9.24 3.05 -2.91
C VAL A 544 8.15 3.44 -1.90
N MET A 545 6.89 3.16 -2.21
CA MET A 545 5.76 3.48 -1.33
C MET A 545 5.62 2.53 -0.13
N HIS A 546 6.29 1.38 -0.12
CA HIS A 546 6.32 0.46 1.04
C HIS A 546 7.65 0.52 1.80
N GLU A 547 8.75 0.91 1.16
CA GLU A 547 10.05 1.10 1.81
C GLU A 547 10.87 2.22 1.16
N SER A 548 10.54 3.47 1.53
CA SER A 548 11.23 4.65 1.02
C SER A 548 12.71 4.74 1.44
N ASN A 549 13.13 4.05 2.51
CA ASN A 549 14.55 4.07 2.92
C ASN A 549 15.46 3.33 1.94
N LEU A 550 14.91 2.48 1.05
CA LEU A 550 15.68 1.88 -0.04
C LEU A 550 16.27 2.93 -0.98
N ILE A 551 15.58 4.07 -1.15
CA ILE A 551 16.12 5.20 -1.92
C ILE A 551 17.40 5.70 -1.28
N GLY A 552 17.44 5.85 0.05
CA GLY A 552 18.66 6.24 0.76
C GLY A 552 19.80 5.25 0.59
N LYS A 553 19.51 3.95 0.56
CA LYS A 553 20.51 2.90 0.33
C LYS A 553 21.04 2.89 -1.11
N LEU A 554 20.20 3.23 -2.09
CA LEU A 554 20.56 3.22 -3.52
C LEU A 554 21.21 4.52 -3.99
N ALA A 555 20.63 5.67 -3.62
CA ALA A 555 21.08 7.00 -4.01
C ALA A 555 22.09 7.61 -3.02
N GLY A 556 22.37 6.92 -1.91
CA GLY A 556 23.26 7.42 -0.85
C GLY A 556 22.64 8.51 0.04
N ARG A 557 21.42 8.96 -0.26
CA ARG A 557 20.69 10.00 0.49
C ARG A 557 19.21 9.69 0.56
N PRO A 558 18.56 9.75 1.74
CA PRO A 558 17.14 9.51 1.86
C PRO A 558 16.32 10.63 1.19
N LEU A 559 15.04 10.37 0.91
CA LEU A 559 14.12 11.42 0.52
C LEU A 559 13.90 12.42 1.68
N PRO A 560 13.70 13.71 1.40
CA PRO A 560 13.25 14.67 2.41
C PRO A 560 11.94 14.20 3.06
N ALA A 561 11.79 14.42 4.37
CA ALA A 561 10.64 13.90 5.12
C ALA A 561 9.30 14.43 4.62
N GLY A 562 9.23 15.71 4.21
CA GLY A 562 8.00 16.33 3.69
C GLY A 562 7.44 15.66 2.42
N VAL A 563 8.29 15.01 1.63
CA VAL A 563 7.94 14.31 0.37
C VAL A 563 8.06 12.79 0.48
N ASP A 564 8.37 12.25 1.67
CA ASP A 564 8.45 10.81 1.89
C ASP A 564 7.04 10.19 1.78
N PRO A 565 6.81 9.22 0.87
CA PRO A 565 5.48 8.63 0.68
C PRO A 565 4.95 7.91 1.92
N LEU A 566 5.84 7.50 2.84
CA LEU A 566 5.49 6.86 4.11
C LEU A 566 5.30 7.83 5.27
N ARG A 567 5.40 9.15 5.05
CA ARG A 567 5.24 10.16 6.11
C ARG A 567 3.94 9.98 6.90
N ARG A 568 2.83 9.65 6.23
CA ARG A 568 1.51 9.51 6.88
C ARG A 568 1.45 8.36 7.89
N VAL A 569 2.36 7.40 7.81
CA VAL A 569 2.37 6.13 8.56
C VAL A 569 3.67 5.92 9.34
N ARG A 570 4.37 7.01 9.70
CA ARG A 570 5.64 6.99 10.44
C ARG A 570 5.62 8.00 11.58
N ALA A 571 6.47 7.73 12.58
CA ALA A 571 6.79 8.56 13.74
C ALA A 571 5.68 8.82 14.77
N TRP A 572 4.45 8.33 14.59
CA TRP A 572 3.35 8.54 15.56
C TRP A 572 3.61 7.96 16.95
N LYS A 573 4.16 6.75 17.07
CA LYS A 573 4.52 6.17 18.37
C LYS A 573 5.51 7.06 19.14
N GLN A 574 6.50 7.61 18.44
CA GLN A 574 7.48 8.53 19.01
C GLN A 574 6.84 9.88 19.36
N THR A 575 5.97 10.41 18.51
CA THR A 575 5.18 11.61 18.80
C THR A 575 4.32 11.43 20.04
N SER A 576 3.62 10.29 20.18
CA SER A 576 2.82 9.98 21.37
C SER A 576 3.68 9.92 22.63
N ALA A 577 4.91 9.37 22.55
CA ALA A 577 5.82 9.34 23.70
C ALA A 577 6.23 10.74 24.17
N VAL A 578 6.44 11.68 23.24
CA VAL A 578 6.72 13.09 23.57
C VAL A 578 5.54 13.73 24.31
N VAL A 579 4.31 13.50 23.84
CA VAL A 579 3.08 13.98 24.51
C VAL A 579 2.92 13.33 25.89
N ALA A 580 3.16 12.03 26.03
CA ALA A 580 3.10 11.32 27.30
C ALA A 580 4.10 11.86 28.32
N GLN A 581 5.33 12.17 27.88
CA GLN A 581 6.36 12.73 28.76
C GLN A 581 5.95 14.12 29.28
N ALA A 582 5.40 14.98 28.42
CA ALA A 582 4.88 16.28 28.83
C ALA A 582 3.71 16.13 29.83
N ARG A 583 2.80 15.20 29.56
CA ARG A 583 1.70 14.87 30.47
C ARG A 583 2.21 14.39 31.82
N GLN A 584 3.20 13.51 31.85
CA GLN A 584 3.76 12.96 33.09
C GLN A 584 4.38 14.06 33.97
N LYS A 585 5.04 15.06 33.37
CA LYS A 585 5.53 16.23 34.10
C LYS A 585 4.39 17.03 34.74
N LEU A 586 3.31 17.25 34.00
CA LEU A 586 2.17 18.01 34.50
C LEU A 586 1.37 17.26 35.58
N LEU A 587 1.33 15.92 35.52
CA LEU A 587 0.76 15.07 36.57
C LEU A 587 1.50 15.19 37.91
N GLN A 588 2.80 15.53 37.91
CA GLN A 588 3.57 15.73 39.15
C GLN A 588 3.07 16.95 39.95
N GLU A 589 2.28 17.84 39.35
CA GLU A 589 1.60 18.96 40.04
C GLU A 589 0.39 18.50 40.88
N GLY A 590 0.10 17.18 40.93
CA GLY A 590 -0.91 16.60 41.82
C GLY A 590 -2.35 16.66 41.29
N LYS A 591 -2.56 17.12 40.06
CA LYS A 591 -3.89 17.17 39.42
C LYS A 591 -4.02 16.14 38.29
N PRO A 592 -5.19 15.50 38.11
CA PRO A 592 -5.46 14.68 36.94
C PRO A 592 -5.18 15.48 35.67
N THR A 593 -4.48 14.87 34.72
CA THR A 593 -4.10 15.51 33.46
C THR A 593 -4.58 14.67 32.28
N PHE A 594 -5.33 15.27 31.35
CA PHE A 594 -5.77 14.65 30.10
C PHE A 594 -5.08 15.27 28.88
N ILE A 595 -5.39 14.82 27.67
CA ILE A 595 -4.78 15.32 26.43
C ILE A 595 -5.86 15.89 25.51
N ILE A 596 -5.59 17.06 24.92
CA ILE A 596 -6.43 17.69 23.90
C ILE A 596 -5.59 17.80 22.62
N ALA A 597 -6.00 17.13 21.55
CA ALA A 597 -5.39 17.33 20.24
C ALA A 597 -6.17 18.39 19.43
N ASP A 598 -5.47 19.16 18.61
CA ASP A 598 -6.08 20.14 17.69
C ASP A 598 -6.95 19.53 16.59
N HIS A 599 -6.71 18.26 16.26
CA HIS A 599 -7.32 17.56 15.13
C HIS A 599 -7.69 16.12 15.50
N TYR A 600 -8.91 15.71 15.15
CA TYR A 600 -9.49 14.39 15.47
C TYR A 600 -8.61 13.20 15.05
N GLY A 601 -7.89 13.34 13.94
CA GLY A 601 -6.92 12.35 13.48
C GLY A 601 -5.76 12.12 14.47
N MET A 602 -5.27 13.18 15.12
CA MET A 602 -4.27 13.05 16.18
C MET A 602 -4.86 12.47 17.46
N SER A 603 -6.11 12.80 17.78
CA SER A 603 -6.82 12.13 18.88
C SER A 603 -6.86 10.62 18.66
N GLY A 604 -7.14 10.16 17.44
CA GLY A 604 -7.04 8.74 17.06
C GLY A 604 -5.64 8.15 17.30
N GLU A 605 -4.60 8.81 16.80
CA GLU A 605 -3.21 8.35 16.92
C GLU A 605 -2.74 8.25 18.39
N PHE A 606 -3.02 9.28 19.19
CA PHE A 606 -2.65 9.28 20.61
C PHE A 606 -3.46 8.25 21.41
N SER A 607 -4.76 8.12 21.16
CA SER A 607 -5.59 7.06 21.76
C SER A 607 -5.09 5.67 21.41
N PHE A 608 -4.57 5.46 20.19
CA PHE A 608 -4.10 4.15 19.76
C PHE A 608 -2.69 3.79 20.28
N TYR A 609 -1.78 4.77 20.33
CA TYR A 609 -0.37 4.51 20.68
C TYR A 609 -0.02 4.72 22.15
N LEU A 610 -0.83 5.43 22.93
CA LEU A 610 -0.66 5.54 24.37
C LEU A 610 -1.37 4.37 25.07
N PRO A 611 -0.66 3.49 25.81
CA PRO A 611 -1.28 2.35 26.49
C PRO A 611 -2.39 2.77 27.46
N GLU A 612 -2.13 3.82 28.23
CA GLU A 612 -3.07 4.44 29.17
C GLU A 612 -4.31 5.03 28.48
N ALA A 613 -4.15 5.65 27.31
CA ALA A 613 -5.29 6.17 26.56
C ALA A 613 -6.14 5.02 25.99
N LYS A 614 -5.50 4.00 25.44
CA LYS A 614 -6.20 2.81 24.94
C LYS A 614 -6.97 2.09 26.04
N ALA A 615 -6.37 1.94 27.23
CA ALA A 615 -7.00 1.34 28.39
C ALA A 615 -8.19 2.16 28.93
N SER A 616 -8.18 3.49 28.74
CA SER A 616 -9.29 4.36 29.14
C SER A 616 -10.52 4.25 28.23
N LEU A 617 -10.41 3.64 27.04
CA LEU A 617 -11.55 3.49 26.13
C LEU A 617 -12.59 2.57 26.75
N GLY A 618 -13.87 2.98 26.71
CA GLY A 618 -14.98 2.25 27.32
C GLY A 618 -15.19 2.52 28.82
N THR A 619 -14.31 3.28 29.48
CA THR A 619 -14.49 3.67 30.89
C THR A 619 -15.47 4.84 31.09
N GLY A 620 -15.89 5.50 30.00
CA GLY A 620 -16.70 6.72 30.02
C GLY A 620 -15.89 8.02 30.16
N GLU A 621 -14.57 7.94 30.36
CA GLU A 621 -13.66 9.07 30.48
C GLU A 621 -12.38 8.88 29.63
N PRO A 622 -12.46 9.00 28.29
CA PRO A 622 -11.31 8.83 27.41
C PRO A 622 -10.19 9.83 27.75
N LEU A 623 -8.95 9.36 27.83
CA LEU A 623 -7.80 10.18 28.20
C LEU A 623 -7.47 11.26 27.16
N VAL A 624 -7.75 10.98 25.89
CA VAL A 624 -7.43 11.83 24.76
C VAL A 624 -8.74 12.33 24.14
N CYS A 625 -8.88 13.65 24.11
CA CYS A 625 -9.96 14.36 23.45
C CYS A 625 -9.47 15.09 22.21
N CYS A 626 -10.40 15.54 21.37
CA CYS A 626 -10.16 16.57 20.37
C CYS A 626 -10.64 17.91 20.94
N GLN A 627 -10.04 19.00 20.52
CA GLN A 627 -10.51 20.34 20.85
C GLN A 627 -12.01 20.47 20.57
N THR A 628 -12.78 20.89 21.57
CA THR A 628 -14.23 21.05 21.43
C THR A 628 -14.54 22.31 20.65
N THR A 629 -15.35 22.18 19.61
CA THR A 629 -15.87 23.28 18.78
C THR A 629 -17.31 23.58 19.17
N LEU A 630 -17.81 24.77 18.79
CA LEU A 630 -19.22 25.14 19.00
C LEU A 630 -20.15 24.43 18.01
N GLU A 631 -19.61 24.08 16.84
CA GLU A 631 -20.33 23.38 15.78
C GLU A 631 -19.74 21.99 15.55
N PRO A 632 -20.51 21.03 15.01
CA PRO A 632 -20.01 19.68 14.74
C PRO A 632 -19.01 19.67 13.57
N GLU A 633 -17.72 19.48 13.86
CA GLU A 633 -16.66 19.36 12.83
C GLU A 633 -16.14 17.91 12.66
N ASN A 634 -16.47 17.01 13.58
CA ASN A 634 -16.03 15.63 13.56
C ASN A 634 -16.94 14.73 14.42
N GLN A 635 -16.71 13.42 14.37
CA GLN A 635 -17.53 12.42 15.04
C GLN A 635 -17.44 12.47 16.57
N LEU A 636 -16.29 12.88 17.13
CA LEU A 636 -16.09 12.95 18.58
C LEU A 636 -17.04 13.98 19.23
N TYR A 637 -17.51 14.97 18.45
CA TYR A 637 -18.51 15.93 18.89
C TYR A 637 -19.79 15.25 19.41
N PHE A 638 -20.22 14.16 18.77
CA PHE A 638 -21.48 13.48 19.07
C PHE A 638 -21.37 12.48 20.23
N TRP A 639 -20.19 12.29 20.80
CA TRP A 639 -19.96 11.34 21.88
C TRP A 639 -19.76 12.09 23.21
N PRO A 640 -20.74 12.04 24.13
CA PRO A 640 -20.72 12.81 25.37
C PRO A 640 -19.45 12.64 26.21
N GLU A 641 -18.82 11.47 26.16
CA GLU A 641 -17.58 11.13 26.86
C GLU A 641 -16.35 11.89 26.34
N TYR A 642 -16.36 12.35 25.08
CA TYR A 642 -15.27 13.17 24.52
C TYR A 642 -15.46 14.67 24.79
N GLN A 643 -16.62 15.09 25.31
CA GLN A 643 -16.93 16.48 25.66
C GLN A 643 -16.32 16.85 27.03
N TYR A 644 -15.03 17.21 27.03
CA TYR A 644 -14.26 17.41 28.25
C TYR A 644 -14.70 18.62 29.10
N ARG A 645 -15.23 19.69 28.48
CA ARG A 645 -15.60 20.96 29.16
C ARG A 645 -16.52 20.74 30.37
N GLY A 646 -17.53 19.89 30.22
CA GLY A 646 -18.52 19.65 31.28
C GLY A 646 -18.13 18.60 32.31
N ARG A 647 -17.06 17.82 32.06
CA ARG A 647 -16.73 16.61 32.84
C ARG A 647 -15.39 16.69 33.58
N ARG A 648 -14.47 17.53 33.10
CA ARG A 648 -13.08 17.56 33.58
C ARG A 648 -12.71 18.87 34.29
N ARG A 649 -13.69 19.59 34.87
CA ARG A 649 -13.44 20.83 35.62
C ARG A 649 -12.38 20.62 36.70
N GLY A 650 -11.48 21.59 36.85
CA GLY A 650 -10.36 21.54 37.78
C GLY A 650 -9.20 20.62 37.37
N GLN A 651 -9.31 19.87 36.27
CA GLN A 651 -8.21 19.05 35.74
C GLN A 651 -7.24 19.89 34.89
N ASN A 652 -6.02 19.38 34.75
CA ASN A 652 -5.02 19.90 33.83
C ASN A 652 -5.14 19.21 32.46
N ALA A 653 -4.56 19.79 31.42
CA ALA A 653 -4.45 19.17 30.11
C ALA A 653 -3.12 19.49 29.42
N ILE A 654 -2.69 18.57 28.55
CA ILE A 654 -1.72 18.88 27.50
C ILE A 654 -2.48 19.15 26.22
N TYR A 655 -2.37 20.39 25.70
CA TYR A 655 -2.87 20.72 24.37
C TYR A 655 -1.74 20.53 23.34
N VAL A 656 -2.06 19.86 22.22
CA VAL A 656 -1.08 19.46 21.20
C VAL A 656 -1.52 19.95 19.84
N THR A 657 -0.62 20.67 19.16
CA THR A 657 -0.76 21.03 17.74
C THR A 657 0.33 20.39 16.90
N GLU A 658 0.06 20.10 15.62
CA GLU A 658 1.09 19.66 14.66
C GLU A 658 1.34 20.76 13.63
N SER A 659 2.61 21.13 13.44
CA SER A 659 2.99 22.05 12.36
C SER A 659 3.31 21.27 11.07
N GLU A 660 3.24 21.97 9.93
CA GLU A 660 3.72 21.41 8.67
C GLU A 660 5.22 21.02 8.77
N PRO A 661 5.64 19.97 8.03
CA PRO A 661 7.03 19.55 8.05
C PRO A 661 7.84 20.51 7.18
N ASP A 662 9.16 20.36 7.22
CA ASP A 662 10.03 21.10 6.31
C ASP A 662 9.76 20.65 4.87
N GLN A 663 9.20 21.56 4.08
CA GLN A 663 8.90 21.34 2.66
C GLN A 663 10.11 21.76 1.82
N PRO A 664 10.66 20.89 0.97
CA PRO A 664 11.79 21.26 0.14
C PRO A 664 11.36 22.27 -0.95
N VAL A 665 12.19 23.28 -1.21
CA VAL A 665 11.86 24.36 -2.17
C VAL A 665 11.84 23.89 -3.63
N LYS A 666 11.31 24.70 -4.55
CA LYS A 666 11.33 24.39 -5.99
C LYS A 666 12.76 24.09 -6.46
N GLY A 667 12.90 23.06 -7.31
CA GLY A 667 14.21 22.60 -7.80
C GLY A 667 14.93 21.61 -6.88
N TRP A 668 14.34 21.25 -5.72
CA TRP A 668 14.96 20.31 -4.78
C TRP A 668 15.33 18.97 -5.40
N VAL A 669 14.53 18.48 -6.35
CA VAL A 669 14.78 17.19 -7.02
C VAL A 669 16.14 17.22 -7.70
N TRP A 670 16.48 18.33 -8.38
CA TRP A 670 17.75 18.46 -9.07
C TRP A 670 18.92 18.60 -8.10
N ASN A 671 18.75 19.39 -7.03
CA ASN A 671 19.77 19.50 -5.99
C ASN A 671 20.01 18.16 -5.29
N TRP A 672 18.95 17.43 -4.96
CA TRP A 672 19.01 16.10 -4.35
C TRP A 672 19.72 15.09 -5.27
N LEU A 673 19.37 15.06 -6.56
CA LEU A 673 20.02 14.19 -7.57
C LEU A 673 21.51 14.53 -7.75
N MET A 674 21.86 15.81 -7.74
CA MET A 674 23.24 16.29 -7.92
C MET A 674 24.07 16.23 -6.64
N GLY A 675 23.51 15.73 -5.53
CA GLY A 675 24.19 15.68 -4.24
C GLY A 675 24.48 17.07 -3.65
N ARG A 676 23.75 18.10 -4.05
CA ARG A 676 23.82 19.45 -3.49
C ARG A 676 22.93 19.58 -2.25
N GLU A 677 23.13 20.64 -1.50
CA GLU A 677 22.28 20.98 -0.36
C GLU A 677 20.86 21.32 -0.83
N ILE A 678 19.87 20.95 -0.03
CA ILE A 678 18.45 21.16 -0.34
C ILE A 678 17.98 22.31 0.52
N GLY A 679 17.48 23.36 -0.13
CA GLY A 679 16.76 24.42 0.57
C GLY A 679 15.39 23.92 1.04
N TYR A 680 14.98 24.36 2.21
CA TYR A 680 13.65 24.13 2.76
C TYR A 680 12.91 25.45 2.87
N ALA A 681 11.59 25.42 2.71
CA ALA A 681 10.75 26.56 3.00
C ALA A 681 10.92 26.96 4.47
N GLU A 682 10.80 28.26 4.76
CA GLU A 682 10.85 28.74 6.14
C GLU A 682 9.81 28.00 6.99
N VAL A 683 10.27 27.56 8.17
CA VAL A 683 9.40 26.94 9.15
C VAL A 683 8.48 28.03 9.70
N PRO A 684 7.15 27.85 9.63
CA PRO A 684 6.23 28.80 10.22
C PRO A 684 6.57 29.00 11.70
N PRO A 685 6.49 30.23 12.23
CA PRO A 685 6.71 30.45 13.65
C PRO A 685 5.71 29.64 14.49
N PRO A 686 6.04 29.30 15.74
CA PRO A 686 5.13 28.62 16.64
C PRO A 686 3.81 29.37 16.74
N THR A 687 2.68 28.66 16.58
CA THR A 687 1.37 29.29 16.65
C THR A 687 0.94 29.41 18.11
N PRO A 688 0.36 30.55 18.52
CA PRO A 688 -0.21 30.65 19.86
C PRO A 688 -1.38 29.69 20.01
N PRO A 689 -1.69 29.23 21.24
CA PRO A 689 -2.82 28.35 21.45
C PRO A 689 -4.13 29.08 21.08
N PRO A 690 -5.15 28.37 20.55
CA PRO A 690 -6.42 28.98 20.18
C PRO A 690 -7.01 29.81 21.33
N VAL A 691 -7.71 30.89 20.98
CA VAL A 691 -8.36 31.78 21.96
C VAL A 691 -9.26 31.00 22.91
N LEU A 692 -10.01 30.02 22.38
CA LEU A 692 -10.87 29.14 23.18
C LEU A 692 -10.08 28.36 24.24
N ILE A 693 -8.95 27.73 23.88
CA ILE A 693 -8.09 27.01 24.84
C ILE A 693 -7.57 27.96 25.93
N ARG A 694 -7.20 29.20 25.57
CA ARG A 694 -6.74 30.20 26.55
C ARG A 694 -7.83 30.68 27.49
N GLN A 695 -9.09 30.69 27.05
CA GLN A 695 -10.24 31.10 27.85
C GLN A 695 -10.77 29.98 28.76
N GLU A 696 -10.61 28.73 28.34
CA GLU A 696 -11.09 27.54 29.05
C GLU A 696 -10.27 27.19 30.29
N PHE A 697 -9.00 27.59 30.34
CA PHE A 697 -8.09 27.25 31.42
C PHE A 697 -7.69 28.50 32.22
N GLU A 698 -7.33 28.34 33.49
CA GLU A 698 -6.81 29.45 34.30
C GLU A 698 -5.46 29.95 33.76
N SER A 699 -4.60 29.04 33.32
CA SER A 699 -3.35 29.39 32.65
C SER A 699 -3.00 28.41 31.54
N VAL A 700 -2.36 28.91 30.50
CA VAL A 700 -1.83 28.12 29.38
C VAL A 700 -0.37 28.53 29.17
N THR A 701 0.56 27.59 29.38
CA THR A 701 2.00 27.80 29.22
C THR A 701 2.49 27.05 27.98
N ASP A 702 3.21 27.74 27.09
CA ASP A 702 3.89 27.08 25.97
C ASP A 702 5.07 26.24 26.51
N LEU A 703 5.06 24.95 26.19
CA LEU A 703 6.13 24.01 26.54
C LEU A 703 7.18 23.88 25.43
N GLY A 704 6.99 24.59 24.33
CA GLY A 704 7.88 24.64 23.18
C GLY A 704 7.50 23.67 22.08
N VAL A 705 8.31 23.74 21.02
CA VAL A 705 8.20 22.91 19.83
C VAL A 705 9.11 21.70 19.95
N HIS A 706 8.57 20.52 19.70
CA HIS A 706 9.27 19.25 19.75
C HIS A 706 9.36 18.62 18.37
N GLU A 707 10.58 18.36 17.93
CA GLU A 707 10.86 17.67 16.67
C GLU A 707 11.00 16.16 16.89
N VAL A 708 10.22 15.37 16.16
CA VAL A 708 10.32 13.92 16.17
C VAL A 708 11.08 13.48 14.92
N LYS A 709 12.30 12.98 15.14
CA LYS A 709 13.23 12.60 14.09
C LYS A 709 13.25 11.09 13.86
N LEU A 710 13.43 10.68 12.60
CA LEU A 710 13.80 9.31 12.22
C LEU A 710 15.15 9.36 11.50
N GLY A 711 16.21 8.96 12.21
CA GLY A 711 17.58 9.34 11.84
C GLY A 711 17.73 10.86 11.95
N ASP A 712 18.35 11.50 10.96
CA ASP A 712 18.58 12.95 10.96
C ASP A 712 17.39 13.75 10.40
N ARG A 713 16.30 13.09 9.98
CA ARG A 713 15.15 13.73 9.32
C ARG A 713 14.03 14.03 10.30
N VAL A 714 13.54 15.26 10.33
CA VAL A 714 12.33 15.67 11.09
C VAL A 714 11.07 15.19 10.36
N PHE A 715 10.36 14.21 10.93
CA PHE A 715 9.11 13.68 10.34
C PHE A 715 7.86 14.38 10.87
N ARG A 716 7.90 14.78 12.13
CA ARG A 716 6.81 15.48 12.83
C ARG A 716 7.41 16.61 13.64
N ARG A 717 6.65 17.69 13.74
CA ARG A 717 6.93 18.80 14.64
C ARG A 717 5.62 19.09 15.37
N VAL A 718 5.64 18.94 16.68
CA VAL A 718 4.47 19.16 17.53
C VAL A 718 4.77 20.25 18.55
N GLN A 719 3.83 21.16 18.76
CA GLN A 719 3.92 22.16 19.81
C GLN A 719 3.00 21.76 20.95
N LEU A 720 3.51 21.87 22.17
CA LEU A 720 2.82 21.43 23.37
C LEU A 720 2.53 22.61 24.28
N PHE A 721 1.36 22.60 24.90
CA PHE A 721 0.97 23.59 25.89
C PHE A 721 0.49 22.89 27.17
N ALA A 722 0.96 23.38 28.32
CA ALA A 722 0.43 23.01 29.63
C ALA A 722 -0.77 23.90 29.94
N CYS A 723 -1.96 23.32 29.92
CA CYS A 723 -3.21 23.98 30.26
C CYS A 723 -3.58 23.59 31.69
N ARG A 724 -3.63 24.56 32.61
CA ARG A 724 -3.88 24.30 34.03
C ARG A 724 -5.26 24.77 34.45
N ASN A 725 -5.94 23.93 35.22
CA ASN A 725 -7.25 24.18 35.81
C ASN A 725 -8.30 24.57 34.76
N LEU A 726 -8.92 23.55 34.16
CA LEU A 726 -10.10 23.75 33.32
C LEU A 726 -11.24 24.40 34.13
N ARG A 727 -11.77 25.52 33.66
CA ARG A 727 -12.78 26.34 34.34
C ARG A 727 -14.18 25.71 34.38
#